data_AF-A0A1Y3DX05-F1
#
_entry.id   AF-A0A1Y3DX05-F1
#
_cell.length_a   1.000
_cell.length_b   1.000
_cell.length_c   1.000
_cell.angle_alpha   90.00
_cell.angle_beta   90.00
_cell.angle_gamma   90.00
#
_symmetry.space_group_name_H-M   'P 1'
#
loop_
_entity.id
_entity.type
_entity.pdbx_description
1 polymer ?
#
loop_
_entity_poly.entity_id
_entity_poly.type
_entity_poly.pdbx_seq_one_letter_code
_entity_poly.pdbx_strand_id
1 'polypeptide(L)'
;MEQGVVSLFIDFFDSYSYNIVHYLRKVNGAEPIVVHPGEISIKDFLTKYYHQVDNVVISPGYGNPQKGESSRNDLIAGILQRKIDIPILGICFGHQLICHLYGCKIKKVKNMFHGDTNIINICKYENAASDLFENVKDGFKATCYNSLKVSKRVTDPLRITCYSLCANEFIVMGTQHKELPYYTVQYHPESIESDFSNTFFENFKKITLKRGGGRRGRQATVNLAEHQLWSKYTQDGICLDLLQNGQRQKAWKIKLVKLSGVQKLRNFSHAIFKAICYDPNDISFWLDSNLEVSDPPLGGYCTKGGIEHDGDANTDRSGTDTNHLNSNGLHDRCRFSYMGNAKGRLSELLEYYYAEDAGGHQMKGTILQLRKETNEEAYRVTYYSEDPSNCLVHYMRERINLFKDNYNIHLEEIKMDKCDGAFSAGRTRRGENSVNCSTGDDEEDEADEEGGGNVHPDCYPYEGYLSKGTIEEDQFLKHKDSCLLGYFGFFTYEYNFETMNFLYKKKWKNRAEDRDSKNAIPISLFIFPQNFISLDLVSNNIYLISLEPEEAYFKSPLGHSPPFWSNQDVQDILQYNARWNEEAIQQIMKIVQTKREYYQDGQVSSICMSPVCLTHDEELPNARNVDQNKIVFSPLVGKDEYMENVKRCKEYIENGHSYELCLTTQFMGHYSISNGNAPSVDFLNMYLHVRDVNKVAYSCYIHYCRQLHAASVPTQVSTNPVVDTQLQFTIMSFSPEEFLRKDKENILFSKPIKGTTRRGKTNEEDEKMKGKLLNSKKDKAENLMIVDLTTNDFHRICKTDTVRVNQLFHIESYAYVHQMVSEICGRLPPGKTFADAIVNVFPGGSMTGAPKPISISLLQSIEKAPRGVYSGSIGFISVQGNFILNIVIRTALVQNNTISIGAGGAVTIKSDETEEYNEMLLKFMSVARPICSYLMEQHNVHVEYKL
;
A
#
# COMPACT_ATOMS: atom_id res chain seq x y z
N MET A 1 -20.44 50.74 9.52
CA MET A 1 -20.32 49.26 9.41
C MET A 1 -20.67 48.92 7.97
N GLU A 2 -19.77 48.30 7.23
CA GLU A 2 -20.12 47.78 5.91
C GLU A 2 -21.09 46.61 6.09
N GLN A 3 -22.07 46.51 5.21
CA GLN A 3 -23.05 45.42 5.23
C GLN A 3 -22.39 44.17 4.65
N GLY A 4 -22.23 43.13 5.49
CA GLY A 4 -21.66 41.85 5.07
C GLY A 4 -22.55 41.13 4.07
N VAL A 5 -21.94 40.35 3.17
CA VAL A 5 -22.62 39.63 2.08
C VAL A 5 -22.75 38.14 2.43
N VAL A 6 -23.97 37.63 2.55
CA VAL A 6 -24.21 36.24 2.97
C VAL A 6 -24.28 35.32 1.75
N SER A 7 -23.32 34.42 1.60
CA SER A 7 -23.28 33.42 0.53
C SER A 7 -23.98 32.12 0.93
N LEU A 8 -24.83 31.55 0.06
CA LEU A 8 -25.18 30.13 0.13
C LEU A 8 -24.11 29.31 -0.61
N PHE A 9 -23.30 28.55 0.11
CA PHE A 9 -22.27 27.69 -0.46
C PHE A 9 -22.74 26.25 -0.54
N ILE A 10 -22.85 25.71 -1.76
CA ILE A 10 -23.36 24.37 -2.04
C ILE A 10 -22.17 23.45 -2.31
N ASP A 11 -21.84 22.62 -1.32
CA ASP A 11 -20.65 21.76 -1.27
C ASP A 11 -20.91 20.37 -1.83
N PHE A 12 -20.48 20.14 -3.07
CA PHE A 12 -20.54 18.88 -3.81
C PHE A 12 -19.51 17.81 -3.37
N PHE A 13 -18.94 17.97 -2.16
CA PHE A 13 -17.94 17.11 -1.53
C PHE A 13 -16.60 17.13 -2.29
N ASP A 14 -16.02 18.32 -2.37
CA ASP A 14 -14.66 18.52 -2.90
C ASP A 14 -13.65 18.74 -1.79
N SER A 15 -12.44 18.23 -1.99
CA SER A 15 -11.30 18.39 -1.07
C SER A 15 -10.97 19.85 -0.75
N TYR A 16 -11.32 20.79 -1.65
CA TYR A 16 -10.92 22.21 -1.58
C TYR A 16 -12.09 23.16 -1.26
N SER A 17 -13.30 22.64 -1.07
CA SER A 17 -14.52 23.41 -0.78
C SER A 17 -14.35 24.43 0.36
N TYR A 18 -13.68 24.06 1.46
CA TYR A 18 -13.52 24.94 2.62
C TYR A 18 -12.53 26.10 2.39
N ASN A 19 -11.64 26.03 1.40
CA ASN A 19 -10.81 27.18 1.03
C ASN A 19 -11.68 28.27 0.38
N ILE A 20 -12.65 27.88 -0.45
CA ILE A 20 -13.64 28.81 -1.02
C ILE A 20 -14.48 29.42 0.10
N VAL A 21 -14.93 28.63 1.09
CA VAL A 21 -15.64 29.14 2.28
C VAL A 21 -14.78 30.16 3.05
N HIS A 22 -13.48 29.90 3.23
CA HIS A 22 -12.55 30.84 3.87
C HIS A 22 -12.44 32.16 3.06
N TYR A 23 -12.21 32.09 1.74
CA TYR A 23 -12.16 33.28 0.89
C TYR A 23 -13.47 34.08 0.92
N LEU A 24 -14.62 33.41 0.85
CA LEU A 24 -15.93 34.04 0.94
C LEU A 24 -16.11 34.74 2.30
N ARG A 25 -15.84 34.07 3.42
CA ARG A 25 -15.88 34.65 4.77
C ARG A 25 -15.01 35.90 4.87
N LYS A 26 -13.75 35.80 4.43
CA LYS A 26 -12.74 36.87 4.49
C LYS A 26 -13.14 38.08 3.65
N VAL A 27 -13.58 37.87 2.42
CA VAL A 27 -13.93 38.94 1.47
C VAL A 27 -15.29 39.56 1.79
N ASN A 28 -16.29 38.74 2.10
CA ASN A 28 -17.67 39.19 2.31
C ASN A 28 -17.92 39.79 3.69
N GLY A 29 -17.10 39.46 4.69
CA GLY A 29 -17.29 39.92 6.08
C GLY A 29 -18.46 39.25 6.81
N ALA A 30 -18.97 38.13 6.29
CA ALA A 30 -20.04 37.33 6.87
C ALA A 30 -19.79 35.83 6.59
N GLU A 31 -20.26 34.96 7.49
CA GLU A 31 -20.08 33.51 7.34
C GLU A 31 -20.99 32.95 6.24
N PRO A 32 -20.49 32.17 5.27
CA PRO A 32 -21.32 31.48 4.30
C PRO A 32 -22.22 30.42 4.95
N ILE A 33 -23.46 30.28 4.47
CA ILE A 33 -24.34 29.17 4.80
C ILE A 33 -23.92 27.98 3.93
N VAL A 34 -23.24 26.99 4.52
CA VAL A 34 -22.78 25.77 3.84
C VAL A 34 -23.85 24.70 3.85
N VAL A 35 -24.16 24.11 2.69
CA VAL A 35 -25.21 23.10 2.50
C VAL A 35 -24.74 22.04 1.48
N HIS A 36 -25.17 20.80 1.64
CA HIS A 36 -24.79 19.70 0.75
C HIS A 36 -25.92 19.28 -0.22
N PRO A 37 -25.59 18.67 -1.37
CA PRO A 37 -26.57 18.09 -2.29
C PRO A 37 -27.60 17.19 -1.58
N GLY A 38 -28.88 17.50 -1.78
CA GLY A 38 -30.01 16.78 -1.18
C GLY A 38 -30.48 17.28 0.20
N GLU A 39 -29.71 18.12 0.91
CA GLU A 39 -30.14 18.64 2.23
C GLU A 39 -31.28 19.68 2.13
N ILE A 40 -31.40 20.38 0.99
CA ILE A 40 -32.35 21.48 0.79
C ILE A 40 -33.08 21.29 -0.53
N SER A 41 -34.42 21.26 -0.48
CA SER A 41 -35.26 21.30 -1.68
C SER A 41 -35.35 22.71 -2.26
N ILE A 42 -35.67 22.84 -3.55
CA ILE A 42 -35.96 24.15 -4.17
C ILE A 42 -37.07 24.94 -3.43
N LYS A 43 -38.01 24.23 -2.78
CA LYS A 43 -39.08 24.84 -1.97
C LYS A 43 -38.53 25.40 -0.66
N ASP A 44 -37.62 24.69 0.00
CA ASP A 44 -36.95 25.16 1.21
C ASP A 44 -36.04 26.34 0.90
N PHE A 45 -35.28 26.29 -0.20
CA PHE A 45 -34.47 27.42 -0.67
C PHE A 45 -35.33 28.69 -0.84
N LEU A 46 -36.42 28.61 -1.60
CA LEU A 46 -37.31 29.75 -1.86
C LEU A 46 -38.02 30.30 -0.61
N THR A 47 -38.32 29.46 0.39
CA THR A 47 -39.10 29.86 1.57
C THR A 47 -38.25 30.28 2.77
N LYS A 48 -37.07 29.66 2.95
CA LYS A 48 -36.19 29.88 4.10
C LYS A 48 -34.95 30.69 3.74
N TYR A 49 -34.25 30.32 2.67
CA TYR A 49 -32.88 30.82 2.40
C TYR A 49 -32.84 32.01 1.45
N TYR A 50 -33.75 32.12 0.48
CA TYR A 50 -33.73 33.15 -0.58
C TYR A 50 -33.76 34.60 -0.06
N HIS A 51 -34.31 34.83 1.14
CA HIS A 51 -34.32 36.15 1.79
C HIS A 51 -33.17 36.36 2.80
N GLN A 52 -32.33 35.34 3.01
CA GLN A 52 -31.21 35.35 3.95
C GLN A 52 -29.84 35.34 3.25
N VAL A 53 -29.79 35.16 1.92
CA VAL A 53 -28.55 35.03 1.15
C VAL A 53 -28.56 35.98 -0.04
N ASP A 54 -27.42 36.62 -0.27
CA ASP A 54 -27.21 37.62 -1.32
C ASP A 54 -26.65 37.00 -2.60
N ASN A 55 -25.96 35.85 -2.52
CA ASN A 55 -25.47 35.08 -3.66
C ASN A 55 -25.43 33.57 -3.37
N VAL A 56 -25.27 32.77 -4.43
CA VAL A 56 -25.07 31.33 -4.37
C VAL A 56 -23.71 30.97 -4.98
N VAL A 57 -22.97 30.09 -4.33
CA VAL A 57 -21.69 29.57 -4.84
C VAL A 57 -21.78 28.05 -4.86
N ILE A 58 -21.47 27.45 -6.01
CA ILE A 58 -21.43 26.00 -6.21
C ILE A 58 -19.97 25.58 -6.27
N SER A 59 -19.58 24.68 -5.37
CA SER A 59 -18.21 24.20 -5.26
C SER A 59 -17.76 23.39 -6.48
N PRO A 60 -16.45 23.11 -6.56
CA PRO A 60 -15.91 21.93 -7.24
C PRO A 60 -16.52 20.61 -6.70
N GLY A 61 -16.11 19.46 -7.22
CA GLY A 61 -16.67 18.17 -6.81
C GLY A 61 -16.38 17.02 -7.76
N TYR A 62 -16.56 15.80 -7.26
CA TYR A 62 -16.22 14.58 -7.99
C TYR A 62 -17.31 14.13 -8.98
N GLY A 63 -16.88 13.42 -10.03
CA GLY A 63 -17.75 12.70 -10.96
C GLY A 63 -18.06 13.46 -12.26
N ASN A 64 -18.99 12.92 -13.05
CA ASN A 64 -19.46 13.54 -14.29
C ASN A 64 -20.91 14.04 -14.07
N PRO A 65 -21.22 15.34 -14.23
CA PRO A 65 -22.57 15.87 -14.00
C PRO A 65 -23.63 15.27 -14.95
N GLN A 66 -23.23 14.64 -16.06
CA GLN A 66 -24.13 13.92 -16.97
C GLN A 66 -24.54 12.52 -16.49
N LYS A 67 -23.90 11.98 -15.45
CA LYS A 67 -24.15 10.63 -14.92
C LYS A 67 -24.69 10.62 -13.48
N GLY A 68 -24.99 11.78 -12.92
CA GLY A 68 -25.46 11.89 -11.54
C GLY A 68 -26.87 11.33 -11.34
N GLU A 69 -27.12 10.79 -10.14
CA GLU A 69 -28.49 10.57 -9.65
C GLU A 69 -29.28 11.89 -9.68
N SER A 70 -30.54 11.84 -10.11
CA SER A 70 -31.36 13.04 -10.33
C SER A 70 -31.45 13.92 -9.08
N SER A 71 -31.64 13.31 -7.91
CA SER A 71 -31.76 13.97 -6.60
C SER A 71 -30.57 14.88 -6.24
N ARG A 72 -29.36 14.56 -6.68
CA ARG A 72 -28.13 15.30 -6.32
C ARG A 72 -28.08 16.69 -6.95
N ASN A 73 -28.73 16.89 -8.09
CA ASN A 73 -28.68 18.14 -8.85
C ASN A 73 -29.95 18.99 -8.74
N ASP A 74 -31.02 18.49 -8.09
CA ASP A 74 -32.36 19.08 -8.10
C ASP A 74 -32.44 20.54 -7.61
N LEU A 75 -31.65 20.91 -6.60
CA LEU A 75 -31.61 22.30 -6.11
C LEU A 75 -31.06 23.25 -7.18
N ILE A 76 -29.93 22.91 -7.80
CA ILE A 76 -29.30 23.73 -8.84
C ILE A 76 -30.18 23.77 -10.09
N ALA A 77 -30.69 22.62 -10.53
CA ALA A 77 -31.62 22.53 -11.65
C ALA A 77 -32.87 23.40 -11.39
N GLY A 78 -33.44 23.33 -10.19
CA GLY A 78 -34.58 24.15 -9.78
C GLY A 78 -34.31 25.65 -9.75
N ILE A 79 -33.11 26.08 -9.31
CA ILE A 79 -32.69 27.49 -9.33
C ILE A 79 -32.57 28.00 -10.77
N LEU A 80 -31.84 27.27 -11.63
CA LEU A 80 -31.58 27.68 -13.02
C LEU A 80 -32.85 27.63 -13.90
N GLN A 81 -33.68 26.58 -13.77
CA GLN A 81 -34.96 26.47 -14.48
C GLN A 81 -35.92 27.61 -14.14
N ARG A 82 -35.91 28.07 -12.88
CA ARG A 82 -36.74 29.19 -12.41
C ARG A 82 -36.13 30.57 -12.73
N LYS A 83 -34.92 30.63 -13.31
CA LYS A 83 -34.19 31.87 -13.65
C LYS A 83 -34.16 32.87 -12.49
N ILE A 84 -33.84 32.40 -11.29
CA ILE A 84 -33.82 33.21 -10.08
C ILE A 84 -32.73 34.29 -10.21
N ASP A 85 -33.11 35.57 -10.14
CA ASP A 85 -32.20 36.72 -10.30
C ASP A 85 -31.40 36.98 -9.00
N ILE A 86 -30.53 36.02 -8.68
CA ILE A 86 -29.53 36.06 -7.61
C ILE A 86 -28.16 35.74 -8.23
N PRO A 87 -27.07 36.42 -7.85
CA PRO A 87 -25.73 36.08 -8.34
C PRO A 87 -25.37 34.62 -8.05
N ILE A 88 -24.89 33.90 -9.07
CA ILE A 88 -24.43 32.51 -8.94
C ILE A 88 -23.00 32.40 -9.44
N LEU A 89 -22.12 31.72 -8.69
CA LEU A 89 -20.78 31.34 -9.11
C LEU A 89 -20.61 29.81 -9.08
N GLY A 90 -20.30 29.18 -10.22
CA GLY A 90 -19.95 27.75 -10.27
C GLY A 90 -18.47 27.52 -10.54
N ILE A 91 -17.79 26.80 -9.66
CA ILE A 91 -16.34 26.53 -9.76
C ILE A 91 -16.11 25.06 -10.11
N CYS A 92 -15.22 24.78 -11.07
CA CYS A 92 -14.85 23.45 -11.58
C CYS A 92 -16.05 22.53 -11.90
N PHE A 93 -16.46 21.66 -10.97
CA PHE A 93 -17.69 20.85 -11.12
C PHE A 93 -18.93 21.73 -11.23
N GLY A 94 -19.06 22.79 -10.42
CA GLY A 94 -20.15 23.77 -10.53
C GLY A 94 -20.21 24.44 -11.91
N HIS A 95 -19.05 24.71 -12.54
CA HIS A 95 -18.97 25.17 -13.93
C HIS A 95 -19.50 24.13 -14.91
N GLN A 96 -19.07 22.87 -14.78
CA GLN A 96 -19.52 21.78 -15.65
C GLN A 96 -21.02 21.50 -15.46
N LEU A 97 -21.53 21.55 -14.23
CA LEU A 97 -22.94 21.32 -13.90
C LEU A 97 -23.84 22.43 -14.47
N ILE A 98 -23.53 23.70 -14.22
CA ILE A 98 -24.30 24.83 -14.78
C ILE A 98 -24.29 24.75 -16.31
N CYS A 99 -23.12 24.57 -16.93
CA CYS A 99 -23.04 24.46 -18.39
C CYS A 99 -23.82 23.25 -18.92
N HIS A 100 -23.77 22.10 -18.24
CA HIS A 100 -24.54 20.92 -18.62
C HIS A 100 -26.05 21.15 -18.53
N LEU A 101 -26.54 21.79 -17.46
CA LEU A 101 -27.96 22.12 -17.28
C LEU A 101 -28.46 23.14 -18.31
N TYR A 102 -27.58 24.01 -18.83
CA TYR A 102 -27.86 24.85 -20.00
C TYR A 102 -27.69 24.14 -21.36
N GLY A 103 -27.43 22.83 -21.38
CA GLY A 103 -27.34 22.01 -22.59
C GLY A 103 -25.95 21.94 -23.24
N CYS A 104 -24.90 22.46 -22.61
CA CYS A 104 -23.53 22.27 -23.10
C CYS A 104 -23.13 20.80 -23.00
N LYS A 105 -22.31 20.33 -23.95
CA LYS A 105 -21.75 18.97 -23.89
C LYS A 105 -20.49 18.94 -23.04
N ILE A 106 -20.49 18.10 -22.02
CA ILE A 106 -19.29 17.79 -21.25
C ILE A 106 -18.47 16.75 -22.03
N LYS A 107 -17.15 16.94 -22.07
CA LYS A 107 -16.19 16.06 -22.77
C LYS A 107 -14.98 15.84 -21.87
N LYS A 108 -14.28 14.71 -22.03
CA LYS A 108 -12.91 14.61 -21.50
C LYS A 108 -12.01 15.63 -22.21
N VAL A 109 -11.05 16.19 -21.47
CA VAL A 109 -9.89 16.88 -22.06
C VAL A 109 -8.95 15.85 -22.70
N LYS A 110 -8.14 16.26 -23.69
CA LYS A 110 -7.12 15.37 -24.28
C LYS A 110 -5.97 15.09 -23.31
N ASN A 111 -5.55 16.11 -22.59
CA ASN A 111 -4.58 16.03 -21.50
C ASN A 111 -5.31 16.46 -20.22
N MET A 112 -5.24 15.64 -19.17
CA MET A 112 -5.89 15.93 -17.89
C MET A 112 -4.97 16.79 -17.03
N PHE A 113 -5.51 17.85 -16.44
CA PHE A 113 -4.79 18.77 -15.55
C PHE A 113 -5.12 18.35 -14.12
N HIS A 114 -4.12 18.11 -13.28
CA HIS A 114 -4.33 17.58 -11.92
C HIS A 114 -3.46 18.28 -10.87
N GLY A 115 -3.73 19.57 -10.69
CA GLY A 115 -2.90 20.47 -9.88
C GLY A 115 -1.87 21.23 -10.72
N ASP A 116 -1.81 20.96 -12.03
CA ASP A 116 -1.03 21.74 -12.96
C ASP A 116 -1.63 23.14 -13.13
N THR A 117 -0.74 24.10 -13.36
CA THR A 117 -1.11 25.48 -13.64
C THR A 117 -1.14 25.76 -15.13
N ASN A 118 -2.25 26.33 -15.58
CA ASN A 118 -2.46 26.74 -16.96
C ASN A 118 -2.45 28.26 -17.08
N ILE A 119 -2.11 28.77 -18.26
CA ILE A 119 -2.30 30.18 -18.60
C ILE A 119 -3.76 30.40 -19.02
N ILE A 120 -4.45 31.29 -18.33
CA ILE A 120 -5.84 31.66 -18.54
C ILE A 120 -5.90 33.00 -19.28
N ASN A 121 -6.52 32.99 -20.46
CA ASN A 121 -6.69 34.14 -21.33
C ASN A 121 -8.13 34.65 -21.22
N ILE A 122 -8.29 35.96 -21.03
CA ILE A 122 -9.58 36.61 -20.76
C ILE A 122 -10.22 37.06 -22.08
N CYS A 123 -11.45 36.63 -22.33
CA CYS A 123 -12.22 37.09 -23.47
C CYS A 123 -12.65 38.55 -23.27
N LYS A 124 -12.44 39.39 -24.29
CA LYS A 124 -12.96 40.76 -24.36
C LYS A 124 -14.05 40.84 -25.41
N TYR A 125 -15.19 41.42 -25.04
CA TYR A 125 -16.32 41.72 -25.93
C TYR A 125 -16.54 43.22 -25.89
N GLU A 126 -16.65 43.88 -27.04
CA GLU A 126 -16.84 45.34 -27.13
C GLU A 126 -15.78 46.13 -26.31
N ASN A 127 -14.53 45.63 -26.33
CA ASN A 127 -13.38 46.09 -25.56
C ASN A 127 -13.46 45.94 -24.02
N ALA A 128 -14.53 45.37 -23.47
CA ALA A 128 -14.67 45.05 -22.05
C ALA A 128 -14.46 43.56 -21.76
N ALA A 129 -13.78 43.24 -20.65
CA ALA A 129 -13.80 41.90 -20.06
C ALA A 129 -15.08 41.69 -19.22
N SER A 130 -15.34 40.47 -18.75
CA SER A 130 -16.31 40.29 -17.66
C SER A 130 -15.82 40.99 -16.40
N ASP A 131 -16.75 41.67 -15.74
CA ASP A 131 -16.74 42.16 -14.37
C ASP A 131 -16.14 41.20 -13.32
N LEU A 132 -16.23 39.87 -13.51
CA LEU A 132 -15.55 38.90 -12.64
C LEU A 132 -14.01 39.02 -12.68
N PHE A 133 -13.47 39.51 -13.80
CA PHE A 133 -12.04 39.67 -14.08
C PHE A 133 -11.59 41.14 -14.04
N GLU A 134 -12.34 42.03 -13.39
CA GLU A 134 -11.94 43.43 -13.17
C GLU A 134 -10.60 43.50 -12.40
N ASN A 135 -9.61 44.21 -12.92
CA ASN A 135 -8.22 44.24 -12.41
C ASN A 135 -7.45 42.90 -12.40
N VAL A 136 -7.95 41.86 -13.08
CA VAL A 136 -7.18 40.62 -13.32
C VAL A 136 -6.37 40.80 -14.61
N LYS A 137 -5.06 40.49 -14.56
CA LYS A 137 -4.18 40.57 -15.73
C LYS A 137 -4.52 39.46 -16.73
N ASP A 138 -4.56 39.78 -18.01
CA ASP A 138 -4.71 38.78 -19.07
C ASP A 138 -3.47 37.88 -19.18
N GLY A 139 -3.68 36.58 -19.45
CA GLY A 139 -2.62 35.57 -19.43
C GLY A 139 -2.12 35.20 -18.03
N PHE A 140 -3.00 35.15 -17.03
CA PHE A 140 -2.65 34.80 -15.64
C PHE A 140 -2.52 33.29 -15.42
N LYS A 141 -1.77 32.88 -14.39
CA LYS A 141 -1.56 31.48 -14.01
C LYS A 141 -2.74 31.01 -13.14
N ALA A 142 -3.32 29.84 -13.43
CA ALA A 142 -4.37 29.25 -12.58
C ALA A 142 -4.31 27.72 -12.53
N THR A 143 -4.51 27.18 -11.33
CA THR A 143 -4.50 25.72 -11.08
C THR A 143 -5.75 25.06 -11.64
N CYS A 144 -5.56 23.95 -12.34
CA CYS A 144 -6.60 23.19 -13.00
C CYS A 144 -6.56 21.72 -12.54
N TYR A 145 -7.71 21.19 -12.08
CA TYR A 145 -7.89 19.78 -11.67
C TYR A 145 -8.84 19.01 -12.60
N ASN A 146 -9.12 19.55 -13.79
CA ASN A 146 -10.26 19.13 -14.59
C ASN A 146 -9.93 17.97 -15.57
N SER A 147 -10.48 16.79 -15.27
CA SER A 147 -10.51 15.62 -16.16
C SER A 147 -11.58 15.72 -17.26
N LEU A 148 -12.55 16.60 -17.03
CA LEU A 148 -13.64 16.96 -17.93
C LEU A 148 -13.55 18.45 -18.29
N LYS A 149 -14.25 18.85 -19.35
CA LYS A 149 -14.44 20.24 -19.76
C LYS A 149 -15.77 20.45 -20.45
N VAL A 150 -16.20 21.69 -20.46
CA VAL A 150 -17.27 22.17 -21.34
C VAL A 150 -16.75 22.25 -22.79
N SER A 151 -17.58 21.83 -23.75
CA SER A 151 -17.22 21.90 -25.17
C SER A 151 -17.07 23.35 -25.65
N LYS A 152 -16.09 23.61 -26.54
CA LYS A 152 -15.84 24.95 -27.15
C LYS A 152 -17.10 25.64 -27.71
N ARG A 153 -18.09 24.87 -28.18
CA ARG A 153 -19.44 25.37 -28.42
C ARG A 153 -20.22 25.34 -27.11
N VAL A 154 -20.29 26.49 -26.43
CA VAL A 154 -21.26 26.73 -25.36
C VAL A 154 -22.64 27.00 -25.96
N THR A 155 -23.70 26.69 -25.23
CA THR A 155 -25.08 26.98 -25.61
C THR A 155 -25.48 28.39 -25.19
N ASP A 156 -26.30 29.04 -26.01
CA ASP A 156 -27.02 30.25 -25.58
C ASP A 156 -27.94 29.88 -24.40
N PRO A 157 -27.99 30.64 -23.29
CA PRO A 157 -27.58 32.04 -23.11
C PRO A 157 -26.15 32.27 -22.54
N LEU A 158 -25.25 31.27 -22.57
CA LEU A 158 -23.89 31.41 -22.03
C LEU A 158 -22.91 32.03 -23.05
N ARG A 159 -22.03 32.91 -22.58
CA ARG A 159 -20.81 33.40 -23.29
C ARG A 159 -19.54 32.93 -22.59
N ILE A 160 -18.46 32.69 -23.33
CA ILE A 160 -17.16 32.28 -22.78
C ILE A 160 -16.45 33.52 -22.23
N THR A 161 -16.11 33.55 -20.94
CA THR A 161 -15.41 34.69 -20.32
C THR A 161 -13.91 34.53 -20.28
N CYS A 162 -13.40 33.29 -20.19
CA CYS A 162 -11.98 33.01 -20.32
C CYS A 162 -11.74 31.59 -20.87
N TYR A 163 -10.54 31.36 -21.38
CA TYR A 163 -10.12 30.10 -22.00
C TYR A 163 -8.64 29.81 -21.77
N SER A 164 -8.24 28.56 -21.98
CA SER A 164 -6.83 28.17 -22.05
C SER A 164 -6.53 27.44 -23.36
N LEU A 165 -5.26 27.49 -23.76
CA LEU A 165 -4.69 26.85 -24.93
C LEU A 165 -3.56 25.92 -24.47
N CYS A 166 -3.88 24.67 -24.20
CA CYS A 166 -2.91 23.69 -23.70
C CYS A 166 -2.80 22.52 -24.70
N ALA A 167 -1.57 22.17 -25.08
CA ALA A 167 -1.29 21.08 -26.03
C ALA A 167 -2.16 21.12 -27.32
N ASN A 168 -2.24 22.29 -27.96
CA ASN A 168 -3.08 22.57 -29.14
C ASN A 168 -4.59 22.34 -28.95
N GLU A 169 -5.07 22.37 -27.70
CA GLU A 169 -6.47 22.22 -27.36
C GLU A 169 -7.05 23.46 -26.68
N PHE A 170 -8.17 23.96 -27.23
CA PHE A 170 -8.96 25.03 -26.62
C PHE A 170 -9.87 24.48 -25.52
N ILE A 171 -9.75 25.06 -24.33
CA ILE A 171 -10.53 24.70 -23.14
C ILE A 171 -11.30 25.92 -22.68
N VAL A 172 -12.62 25.79 -22.54
CA VAL A 172 -13.46 26.82 -21.91
C VAL A 172 -13.10 26.86 -20.43
N MET A 173 -12.52 27.97 -19.97
CA MET A 173 -12.08 28.12 -18.58
C MET A 173 -13.04 28.97 -17.75
N GLY A 174 -14.02 29.63 -18.38
CA GLY A 174 -15.14 30.25 -17.69
C GLY A 174 -16.26 30.66 -18.64
N THR A 175 -17.47 30.80 -18.08
CA THR A 175 -18.62 31.35 -18.80
C THR A 175 -19.38 32.36 -17.94
N GLN A 176 -20.21 33.17 -18.60
CA GLN A 176 -21.19 34.04 -17.96
C GLN A 176 -22.51 33.94 -18.72
N HIS A 177 -23.64 33.96 -18.02
CA HIS A 177 -24.95 34.09 -18.63
C HIS A 177 -25.14 35.54 -19.11
N LYS A 178 -25.67 35.74 -20.34
CA LYS A 178 -25.77 37.08 -20.95
C LYS A 178 -26.63 38.07 -20.15
N GLU A 179 -27.76 37.60 -19.60
CA GLU A 179 -28.75 38.43 -18.89
C GLU A 179 -28.69 38.30 -17.34
N LEU A 180 -28.75 37.06 -16.83
CA LEU A 180 -28.71 36.72 -15.41
C LEU A 180 -27.28 36.81 -14.84
N PRO A 181 -27.11 37.12 -13.55
CA PRO A 181 -25.79 37.25 -12.91
C PRO A 181 -25.17 35.89 -12.58
N TYR A 182 -25.12 34.98 -13.55
CA TYR A 182 -24.56 33.63 -13.39
C TYR A 182 -23.17 33.57 -14.03
N TYR A 183 -22.19 33.16 -13.25
CA TYR A 183 -20.78 33.13 -13.58
C TYR A 183 -20.23 31.73 -13.32
N THR A 184 -19.27 31.29 -14.12
CA THR A 184 -18.62 30.01 -13.90
C THR A 184 -17.15 30.04 -14.29
N VAL A 185 -16.33 29.23 -13.62
CA VAL A 185 -14.92 29.00 -13.94
C VAL A 185 -14.55 27.52 -13.80
N GLN A 186 -13.75 26.99 -14.72
CA GLN A 186 -13.29 25.59 -14.74
C GLN A 186 -12.03 25.38 -13.88
N TYR A 187 -11.21 26.41 -13.73
CA TYR A 187 -10.03 26.42 -12.87
C TYR A 187 -10.42 26.66 -11.41
N HIS A 188 -9.46 26.49 -10.49
CA HIS A 188 -9.64 26.62 -9.04
C HIS A 188 -9.06 27.96 -8.54
N PRO A 189 -9.86 29.04 -8.43
CA PRO A 189 -9.41 30.34 -7.94
C PRO A 189 -8.93 30.30 -6.48
N GLU A 190 -9.35 29.30 -5.70
CA GLU A 190 -8.97 29.08 -4.30
C GLU A 190 -7.60 28.38 -4.11
N SER A 191 -6.97 27.93 -5.20
CA SER A 191 -5.66 27.27 -5.14
C SER A 191 -4.53 28.30 -5.03
N ILE A 192 -3.52 28.00 -4.20
CA ILE A 192 -2.40 28.90 -3.91
C ILE A 192 -1.52 29.23 -5.13
N GLU A 193 -1.49 28.35 -6.14
CA GLU A 193 -0.79 28.59 -7.40
C GLU A 193 -1.63 29.35 -8.46
N SER A 194 -2.87 29.72 -8.13
CA SER A 194 -3.69 30.61 -8.95
C SER A 194 -3.42 32.08 -8.61
N ASP A 195 -3.07 32.86 -9.63
CA ASP A 195 -2.95 34.30 -9.49
C ASP A 195 -4.33 34.95 -9.21
N PHE A 196 -4.32 36.11 -8.53
CA PHE A 196 -5.48 36.99 -8.33
C PHE A 196 -6.67 36.43 -7.53
N SER A 197 -6.51 35.38 -6.72
CA SER A 197 -7.57 34.76 -5.90
C SER A 197 -8.41 35.76 -5.08
N ASN A 198 -7.78 36.63 -4.28
CA ASN A 198 -8.52 37.63 -3.49
C ASN A 198 -9.34 38.57 -4.40
N THR A 199 -8.72 39.09 -5.47
CA THR A 199 -9.36 40.00 -6.44
C THR A 199 -10.56 39.35 -7.14
N PHE A 200 -10.46 38.07 -7.47
CA PHE A 200 -11.55 37.30 -8.08
C PHE A 200 -12.79 37.23 -7.17
N PHE A 201 -12.61 36.87 -5.89
CA PHE A 201 -13.72 36.84 -4.93
C PHE A 201 -14.24 38.24 -4.59
N GLU A 202 -13.37 39.26 -4.51
CA GLU A 202 -13.78 40.67 -4.33
C GLU A 202 -14.64 41.17 -5.49
N ASN A 203 -14.33 40.77 -6.73
CA ASN A 203 -15.15 41.11 -7.88
C ASN A 203 -16.53 40.45 -7.80
N PHE A 204 -16.62 39.19 -7.38
CA PHE A 204 -17.90 38.54 -7.14
C PHE A 204 -18.72 39.21 -6.02
N LYS A 205 -18.08 39.70 -4.96
CA LYS A 205 -18.71 40.56 -3.94
C LYS A 205 -19.25 41.87 -4.54
N LYS A 206 -18.46 42.57 -5.37
CA LYS A 206 -18.89 43.82 -6.06
C LYS A 206 -20.09 43.56 -6.97
N ILE A 207 -20.10 42.46 -7.72
CA ILE A 207 -21.23 42.04 -8.57
C ILE A 207 -22.49 41.82 -7.72
N THR A 208 -22.34 41.17 -6.57
CA THR A 208 -23.44 40.94 -5.62
C THR A 208 -24.02 42.25 -5.10
N LEU A 209 -23.17 43.15 -4.59
CA LEU A 209 -23.59 44.45 -4.08
C LEU A 209 -24.23 45.36 -5.15
N LYS A 210 -23.74 45.32 -6.40
CA LYS A 210 -24.34 46.06 -7.53
C LYS A 210 -25.76 45.59 -7.87
N ARG A 211 -26.10 44.31 -7.65
CA ARG A 211 -27.43 43.72 -7.97
C ARG A 211 -28.45 43.87 -6.82
N GLY A 212 -28.01 44.07 -5.58
CA GLY A 212 -28.91 44.20 -4.41
C GLY A 212 -29.78 45.47 -4.36
N GLY A 213 -29.53 46.47 -5.22
CA GLY A 213 -30.20 47.77 -5.18
C GLY A 213 -31.05 48.09 -6.43
N GLY A 214 -32.31 47.63 -6.49
CA GLY A 214 -33.28 48.15 -7.48
C GLY A 214 -34.43 47.20 -7.84
N ARG A 215 -35.67 47.69 -7.85
CA ARG A 215 -36.88 46.90 -8.15
C ARG A 215 -37.23 46.85 -9.64
N ARG A 216 -37.45 45.64 -10.17
CA ARG A 216 -38.31 45.19 -11.31
C ARG A 216 -38.72 46.19 -12.43
N GLY A 217 -38.53 45.81 -13.72
CA GLY A 217 -39.33 46.37 -14.83
C GLY A 217 -39.07 45.90 -16.29
N ARG A 218 -39.89 44.93 -16.78
CA ARG A 218 -40.37 44.66 -18.19
C ARG A 218 -39.41 44.55 -19.42
N GLN A 219 -39.38 43.31 -19.96
CA GLN A 219 -39.67 42.85 -21.36
C GLN A 219 -39.26 43.65 -22.62
N ALA A 220 -38.55 42.96 -23.53
CA ALA A 220 -38.76 42.94 -25.00
C ALA A 220 -38.19 41.62 -25.61
N THR A 221 -38.35 41.37 -26.91
CA THR A 221 -38.40 39.99 -27.50
C THR A 221 -37.74 39.80 -28.87
N VAL A 222 -37.27 38.55 -29.11
CA VAL A 222 -37.36 37.75 -30.38
C VAL A 222 -36.25 37.77 -31.46
N ASN A 223 -35.96 36.54 -31.93
CA ASN A 223 -35.30 36.02 -33.15
C ASN A 223 -33.81 36.34 -33.46
N LEU A 224 -32.96 35.34 -33.73
CA LEU A 224 -32.91 34.38 -34.87
C LEU A 224 -32.62 35.04 -36.22
N ALA A 225 -31.43 34.78 -36.78
CA ALA A 225 -31.25 33.83 -37.87
C ALA A 225 -29.75 33.55 -38.12
N GLU A 226 -29.45 32.39 -38.73
CA GLU A 226 -28.24 32.08 -39.50
C GLU A 226 -26.86 32.03 -38.77
N HIS A 227 -25.84 31.29 -39.25
CA HIS A 227 -25.79 30.44 -40.44
C HIS A 227 -25.10 29.09 -40.15
N GLN A 228 -25.49 28.07 -40.91
CA GLN A 228 -24.89 26.73 -40.90
C GLN A 228 -23.54 26.68 -41.66
N LEU A 229 -22.86 25.53 -41.51
CA LEU A 229 -21.76 24.94 -42.30
C LEU A 229 -20.34 25.07 -41.69
N TRP A 230 -19.73 23.95 -41.29
CA TRP A 230 -19.00 23.04 -42.19
C TRP A 230 -18.57 21.77 -41.42
N SER A 231 -18.58 20.61 -42.07
CA SER A 231 -18.17 19.29 -41.57
C SER A 231 -16.99 18.69 -42.37
N LYS A 232 -16.37 17.61 -41.86
CA LYS A 232 -15.16 16.90 -42.40
C LYS A 232 -13.85 17.68 -42.11
N TYR A 233 -12.77 17.08 -41.61
CA TYR A 233 -12.19 15.77 -41.97
C TYR A 233 -11.69 14.94 -40.76
N THR A 234 -11.37 13.67 -41.02
CA THR A 234 -10.80 12.65 -40.13
C THR A 234 -9.69 11.87 -40.87
N GLN A 235 -8.95 11.00 -40.14
CA GLN A 235 -7.93 10.02 -40.60
C GLN A 235 -6.49 10.57 -40.77
N ASP A 236 -5.39 9.84 -40.46
CA ASP A 236 -5.22 8.43 -40.00
C ASP A 236 -3.87 8.18 -39.24
N GLY A 237 -3.67 6.95 -38.72
CA GLY A 237 -2.37 6.40 -38.24
C GLY A 237 -2.43 5.81 -36.81
N ILE A 238 -2.65 4.51 -36.54
CA ILE A 238 -1.99 3.23 -36.89
C ILE A 238 -0.79 2.86 -35.99
N CYS A 239 -0.83 1.62 -35.48
CA CYS A 239 0.05 1.00 -34.49
C CYS A 239 0.98 -0.05 -35.15
N LEU A 240 2.07 -0.46 -34.49
CA LEU A 240 2.91 -1.58 -34.88
C LEU A 240 3.43 -2.37 -33.67
N ASP A 241 2.99 -3.63 -33.56
CA ASP A 241 3.63 -4.69 -32.78
C ASP A 241 4.41 -5.60 -33.74
N LEU A 242 5.52 -6.19 -33.28
CA LEU A 242 6.23 -7.25 -34.02
C LEU A 242 6.60 -8.42 -33.11
N LEU A 243 6.26 -9.61 -33.59
CA LEU A 243 6.54 -10.91 -32.97
C LEU A 243 8.04 -11.28 -33.01
N GLN A 244 8.49 -12.03 -32.02
CA GLN A 244 9.60 -12.98 -32.19
C GLN A 244 9.22 -14.35 -31.63
N ASN A 245 9.15 -15.34 -32.53
CA ASN A 245 9.00 -16.75 -32.20
C ASN A 245 10.38 -17.41 -32.18
N GLY A 246 10.66 -18.18 -31.14
CA GLY A 246 11.84 -19.04 -31.04
C GLY A 246 11.86 -19.71 -29.67
N GLN A 247 11.72 -21.04 -29.63
CA GLN A 247 11.81 -21.80 -28.38
C GLN A 247 13.25 -21.75 -27.85
N ARG A 248 13.55 -20.74 -27.02
CA ARG A 248 14.71 -20.80 -26.13
C ARG A 248 14.44 -21.86 -25.07
N GLN A 249 15.37 -22.81 -24.95
CA GLN A 249 15.48 -23.63 -23.76
C GLN A 249 15.70 -22.67 -22.58
N LYS A 250 14.88 -22.82 -21.52
CA LYS A 250 14.87 -21.86 -20.42
C LYS A 250 16.02 -22.18 -19.47
N ALA A 251 16.64 -21.15 -18.91
CA ALA A 251 17.84 -21.34 -18.09
C ALA A 251 17.53 -21.82 -16.67
N TRP A 252 16.30 -21.65 -16.17
CA TRP A 252 15.96 -21.90 -14.78
C TRP A 252 14.77 -22.83 -14.60
N LYS A 253 14.73 -23.52 -13.47
CA LYS A 253 13.63 -24.35 -12.99
C LYS A 253 13.25 -23.88 -11.59
N ILE A 254 11.96 -23.66 -11.35
CA ILE A 254 11.39 -23.42 -10.02
C ILE A 254 10.76 -24.74 -9.59
N LYS A 255 11.37 -25.41 -8.61
CA LYS A 255 10.79 -26.60 -7.97
C LYS A 255 9.85 -26.16 -6.85
N LEU A 256 8.63 -26.71 -6.88
CA LEU A 256 7.58 -26.50 -5.90
C LEU A 256 7.22 -27.85 -5.29
N VAL A 257 7.35 -28.00 -3.97
CA VAL A 257 6.82 -29.15 -3.23
C VAL A 257 5.63 -28.68 -2.40
N LYS A 258 4.44 -29.13 -2.79
CA LYS A 258 3.16 -28.81 -2.15
C LYS A 258 2.83 -29.88 -1.11
N LEU A 259 2.68 -29.48 0.14
CA LEU A 259 2.20 -30.33 1.22
C LEU A 259 0.72 -30.01 1.47
N SER A 260 -0.15 -31.02 1.32
CA SER A 260 -1.60 -30.90 1.51
C SER A 260 -2.08 -31.82 2.64
N GLY A 261 -3.20 -31.47 3.30
CA GLY A 261 -3.74 -32.19 4.47
C GLY A 261 -3.41 -31.58 5.84
N VAL A 262 -2.72 -30.43 5.89
CA VAL A 262 -2.51 -29.72 7.15
C VAL A 262 -3.82 -29.03 7.56
N GLN A 263 -4.34 -29.30 8.75
CA GLN A 263 -5.50 -28.58 9.29
C GLN A 263 -5.03 -27.41 10.16
N LYS A 264 -5.72 -26.26 10.11
CA LYS A 264 -5.45 -25.06 10.93
C LYS A 264 -4.00 -24.54 10.78
N LEU A 265 -3.52 -24.37 9.53
CA LEU A 265 -2.13 -24.02 9.21
C LEU A 265 -1.60 -22.77 9.96
N ARG A 266 -2.48 -21.81 10.27
CA ARG A 266 -2.17 -20.62 11.08
C ARG A 266 -1.53 -20.95 12.44
N ASN A 267 -1.91 -22.07 13.08
CA ASN A 267 -1.38 -22.52 14.38
C ASN A 267 0.04 -23.11 14.30
N PHE A 268 0.57 -23.30 13.09
CA PHE A 268 1.86 -23.91 12.81
C PHE A 268 2.87 -22.93 12.18
N SER A 269 2.39 -21.86 11.53
CA SER A 269 3.21 -20.84 10.85
C SER A 269 4.45 -20.40 11.63
N HIS A 270 4.30 -20.06 12.91
CA HIS A 270 5.42 -19.73 13.79
C HIS A 270 6.43 -20.88 13.94
N ALA A 271 5.97 -22.09 14.26
CA ALA A 271 6.84 -23.24 14.51
C ALA A 271 7.63 -23.62 13.25
N ILE A 272 6.98 -23.56 12.08
CA ILE A 272 7.60 -23.74 10.77
C ILE A 272 8.70 -22.68 10.55
N PHE A 273 8.40 -21.40 10.79
CA PHE A 273 9.38 -20.33 10.65
C PHE A 273 10.59 -20.53 11.57
N LYS A 274 10.35 -20.80 12.86
CA LYS A 274 11.41 -21.00 13.88
C LYS A 274 12.28 -22.23 13.62
N ALA A 275 11.73 -23.29 13.05
CA ALA A 275 12.45 -24.54 12.82
C ALA A 275 13.25 -24.57 11.50
N ILE A 276 12.82 -23.84 10.46
CA ILE A 276 13.35 -24.00 9.09
C ILE A 276 14.01 -22.73 8.57
N CYS A 277 13.43 -21.55 8.85
CA CYS A 277 13.84 -20.31 8.22
C CYS A 277 14.70 -19.42 9.14
N TYR A 278 14.32 -19.33 10.42
CA TYR A 278 14.94 -18.41 11.38
C TYR A 278 16.35 -18.81 11.80
N ASP A 279 17.29 -17.87 11.71
CA ASP A 279 18.64 -17.99 12.26
C ASP A 279 19.02 -16.65 12.92
N PRO A 280 19.37 -16.62 14.23
CA PRO A 280 19.76 -15.39 14.93
C PRO A 280 21.17 -14.87 14.52
N ASN A 281 21.94 -15.66 13.77
CA ASN A 281 23.28 -15.29 13.28
C ASN A 281 23.28 -14.98 11.77
N ASP A 282 22.10 -14.95 11.13
CA ASP A 282 21.96 -14.72 9.70
C ASP A 282 20.72 -13.86 9.38
N ILE A 283 20.38 -13.74 8.09
CA ILE A 283 19.24 -12.94 7.64
C ILE A 283 18.02 -13.83 7.42
N SER A 284 16.92 -13.51 8.10
CA SER A 284 15.64 -14.24 8.04
C SER A 284 14.46 -13.27 7.90
N PHE A 285 13.44 -13.65 7.14
CA PHE A 285 12.24 -12.83 6.95
C PHE A 285 10.95 -13.67 7.02
N TRP A 286 9.89 -13.03 7.48
CA TRP A 286 8.52 -13.56 7.49
C TRP A 286 7.55 -12.41 7.21
N LEU A 287 6.83 -12.47 6.10
CA LEU A 287 5.74 -11.58 5.73
C LEU A 287 4.43 -12.35 5.90
N ASP A 288 3.53 -11.86 6.76
CA ASP A 288 2.41 -12.65 7.26
C ASP A 288 1.12 -11.82 7.40
N SER A 289 -0.02 -12.51 7.42
CA SER A 289 -1.29 -11.92 7.83
C SER A 289 -1.86 -12.68 9.02
N ASN A 290 -1.85 -12.03 10.18
CA ASN A 290 -2.49 -12.53 11.41
C ASN A 290 -3.95 -12.04 11.53
N LEU A 291 -4.52 -11.46 10.49
CA LEU A 291 -5.88 -10.95 10.48
C LEU A 291 -6.90 -12.08 10.58
N GLU A 292 -7.74 -12.01 11.62
CA GLU A 292 -8.86 -12.94 11.83
C GLU A 292 -10.14 -12.29 11.28
N VAL A 293 -10.64 -12.84 10.16
CA VAL A 293 -11.95 -12.49 9.61
C VAL A 293 -12.99 -13.36 10.31
N SER A 294 -14.03 -12.75 10.87
CA SER A 294 -15.15 -13.50 11.46
C SER A 294 -15.99 -14.14 10.36
N ASP A 295 -16.23 -15.45 10.47
CA ASP A 295 -17.13 -16.19 9.57
C ASP A 295 -18.55 -15.55 9.54
N PRO A 296 -19.29 -15.67 8.43
CA PRO A 296 -20.72 -15.35 8.41
C PRO A 296 -21.48 -16.29 9.37
N PRO A 297 -22.60 -15.82 9.96
CA PRO A 297 -23.31 -16.60 10.98
C PRO A 297 -23.85 -17.93 10.43
N LEU A 298 -23.68 -18.99 11.22
CA LEU A 298 -24.21 -20.33 10.94
C LEU A 298 -25.74 -20.29 10.68
N GLY A 299 -26.17 -20.91 9.58
CA GLY A 299 -27.59 -21.15 9.33
C GLY A 299 -27.86 -21.92 8.03
N GLY A 300 -28.19 -23.21 8.14
CA GLY A 300 -28.75 -24.00 7.04
C GLY A 300 -28.02 -25.32 6.75
N TYR A 301 -28.46 -26.40 7.38
CA TYR A 301 -28.20 -27.76 6.89
C TYR A 301 -28.88 -27.94 5.53
N CYS A 302 -28.13 -28.28 4.48
CA CYS A 302 -28.69 -28.89 3.28
C CYS A 302 -28.30 -30.37 3.23
N THR A 303 -29.23 -31.22 3.70
CA THR A 303 -29.15 -32.68 3.55
C THR A 303 -29.23 -33.09 2.08
N LYS A 304 -28.50 -34.14 1.70
CA LYS A 304 -28.55 -34.73 0.36
C LYS A 304 -29.90 -35.43 0.10
N GLY A 305 -30.39 -35.32 -1.14
CA GLY A 305 -31.20 -36.35 -1.79
C GLY A 305 -32.71 -36.14 -1.77
N GLY A 306 -33.34 -36.26 -2.95
CA GLY A 306 -34.79 -36.22 -3.15
C GLY A 306 -35.15 -35.82 -4.58
N ILE A 307 -35.41 -36.81 -5.43
CA ILE A 307 -35.98 -36.61 -6.78
C ILE A 307 -37.51 -36.63 -6.62
N GLU A 308 -38.22 -35.67 -7.22
CA GLU A 308 -39.55 -35.92 -7.80
C GLU A 308 -39.98 -34.81 -8.79
N HIS A 309 -40.95 -35.14 -9.65
CA HIS A 309 -41.37 -34.37 -10.82
C HIS A 309 -42.48 -33.35 -10.52
N ASP A 310 -42.51 -32.22 -11.26
CA ASP A 310 -43.59 -31.82 -12.21
C ASP A 310 -43.72 -30.29 -12.40
N GLY A 311 -44.22 -29.88 -13.59
CA GLY A 311 -45.04 -28.66 -13.72
C GLY A 311 -44.48 -27.46 -14.48
N ASP A 312 -44.82 -27.38 -15.77
CA ASP A 312 -44.82 -26.22 -16.69
C ASP A 312 -44.79 -24.77 -16.11
N ALA A 313 -43.98 -23.88 -16.71
CA ALA A 313 -44.47 -22.93 -17.74
C ALA A 313 -43.45 -21.83 -18.12
N ASN A 314 -43.35 -21.52 -19.42
CA ASN A 314 -42.47 -20.50 -20.01
C ASN A 314 -42.59 -19.08 -19.43
N THR A 315 -41.46 -18.36 -19.31
CA THR A 315 -41.34 -16.97 -19.78
C THR A 315 -39.90 -16.58 -20.09
N ASP A 316 -39.57 -16.38 -21.37
CA ASP A 316 -38.29 -15.79 -21.80
C ASP A 316 -38.18 -14.33 -21.37
N ARG A 317 -37.16 -13.98 -20.56
CA ARG A 317 -36.54 -12.65 -20.56
C ARG A 317 -35.03 -12.72 -20.31
N SER A 318 -34.28 -12.11 -21.22
CA SER A 318 -32.82 -11.93 -21.14
C SER A 318 -32.41 -11.23 -19.84
N GLY A 319 -31.68 -11.94 -18.97
CA GLY A 319 -31.14 -11.40 -17.73
C GLY A 319 -29.95 -10.46 -17.96
N THR A 320 -29.98 -9.29 -17.34
CA THR A 320 -28.87 -8.35 -17.28
C THR A 320 -27.88 -8.74 -16.18
N ASP A 321 -26.58 -8.77 -16.48
CA ASP A 321 -25.51 -9.00 -15.50
C ASP A 321 -25.45 -7.88 -14.44
N THR A 322 -26.17 -8.05 -13.33
CA THR A 322 -26.01 -7.25 -12.12
C THR A 322 -25.02 -7.92 -11.16
N ASN A 323 -23.82 -7.35 -11.07
CA ASN A 323 -22.75 -7.80 -10.18
C ASN A 323 -23.19 -7.86 -8.71
N HIS A 324 -23.45 -9.07 -8.18
CA HIS A 324 -23.41 -9.31 -6.74
C HIS A 324 -21.96 -9.47 -6.30
N LEU A 325 -21.39 -8.38 -5.76
CA LEU A 325 -20.04 -8.36 -5.17
C LEU A 325 -20.07 -9.06 -3.80
N ASN A 326 -19.51 -10.27 -3.74
CA ASN A 326 -19.38 -11.06 -2.51
C ASN A 326 -18.42 -10.42 -1.49
N SER A 327 -18.69 -10.70 -0.21
CA SER A 327 -17.79 -10.45 0.94
C SER A 327 -16.44 -11.19 0.87
N ASN A 328 -16.21 -12.01 -0.15
CA ASN A 328 -15.00 -12.83 -0.32
C ASN A 328 -13.72 -12.00 -0.60
N GLY A 329 -13.83 -10.72 -0.99
CA GLY A 329 -12.71 -9.89 -1.44
C GLY A 329 -11.62 -9.61 -0.40
N LEU A 330 -11.89 -9.83 0.90
CA LEU A 330 -10.90 -9.68 1.97
C LEU A 330 -10.08 -10.97 2.20
N HIS A 331 -10.72 -12.14 2.10
CA HIS A 331 -10.06 -13.44 2.28
C HIS A 331 -9.00 -13.73 1.20
N ASP A 332 -9.22 -13.26 -0.03
CA ASP A 332 -8.30 -13.50 -1.16
C ASP A 332 -7.01 -12.66 -1.08
N ARG A 333 -7.07 -11.48 -0.42
CA ARG A 333 -5.97 -10.50 -0.39
C ARG A 333 -4.96 -10.72 0.73
N CYS A 334 -5.37 -11.39 1.81
CA CYS A 334 -4.52 -11.77 2.95
C CYS A 334 -4.27 -13.30 3.00
N ARG A 335 -4.29 -13.95 1.83
CA ARG A 335 -4.28 -15.41 1.69
C ARG A 335 -2.94 -16.07 1.98
N PHE A 336 -1.83 -15.42 1.62
CA PHE A 336 -0.50 -16.04 1.65
C PHE A 336 0.41 -15.45 2.74
N SER A 337 1.14 -16.34 3.41
CA SER A 337 2.26 -16.01 4.31
C SER A 337 3.56 -16.46 3.65
N TYR A 338 4.56 -15.60 3.55
CA TYR A 338 5.85 -15.91 2.92
C TYR A 338 6.97 -15.84 3.95
N MET A 339 7.81 -16.87 4.00
CA MET A 339 8.92 -16.93 4.94
C MET A 339 10.16 -17.56 4.33
N GLY A 340 11.34 -17.06 4.71
CA GLY A 340 12.60 -17.54 4.17
C GLY A 340 13.81 -16.91 4.85
N ASN A 341 14.98 -17.13 4.24
CA ASN A 341 16.25 -16.56 4.67
C ASN A 341 17.14 -16.29 3.46
N ALA A 342 18.34 -15.74 3.71
CA ALA A 342 19.32 -15.43 2.67
C ALA A 342 20.34 -16.57 2.42
N LYS A 343 20.06 -17.79 2.88
CA LYS A 343 20.97 -18.94 2.72
C LYS A 343 20.89 -19.55 1.32
N GLY A 344 21.94 -20.25 0.91
CA GLY A 344 22.07 -20.83 -0.42
C GLY A 344 22.82 -19.91 -1.39
N ARG A 345 23.61 -20.52 -2.29
CA ARG A 345 24.56 -19.83 -3.18
C ARG A 345 23.92 -18.94 -4.26
N LEU A 346 22.64 -19.18 -4.57
CA LEU A 346 21.83 -18.36 -5.46
C LEU A 346 21.13 -17.19 -4.74
N SER A 347 21.07 -17.21 -3.41
CA SER A 347 20.47 -16.12 -2.64
C SER A 347 21.26 -14.82 -2.81
N GLU A 348 20.54 -13.72 -2.80
CA GLU A 348 21.07 -12.41 -3.11
C GLU A 348 20.45 -11.34 -2.20
N LEU A 349 21.30 -10.44 -1.73
CA LEU A 349 20.90 -9.26 -0.99
C LEU A 349 21.19 -8.03 -1.84
N LEU A 350 20.22 -7.14 -1.94
CA LEU A 350 20.38 -5.81 -2.50
C LEU A 350 20.26 -4.80 -1.37
N GLU A 351 21.34 -4.10 -1.09
CA GLU A 351 21.36 -2.96 -0.17
C GLU A 351 21.54 -1.67 -0.96
N TYR A 352 20.83 -0.62 -0.54
CA TYR A 352 20.90 0.69 -1.14
C TYR A 352 21.15 1.77 -0.10
N TYR A 353 22.16 2.59 -0.36
CA TYR A 353 22.67 3.62 0.55
C TYR A 353 22.80 4.96 -0.18
N TYR A 354 22.81 6.06 0.56
CA TYR A 354 23.15 7.39 0.04
C TYR A 354 24.39 7.94 0.76
N ALA A 355 25.31 8.51 0.00
CA ALA A 355 26.47 9.23 0.51
C ALA A 355 26.68 10.56 -0.25
N GLU A 356 27.21 11.59 0.43
CA GLU A 356 27.73 12.78 -0.28
C GLU A 356 29.02 12.41 -1.01
N ASP A 357 29.24 12.99 -2.20
CA ASP A 357 30.53 12.92 -2.86
C ASP A 357 31.64 13.58 -2.02
N ALA A 358 32.89 13.24 -2.29
CA ALA A 358 34.05 13.81 -1.59
C ALA A 358 34.24 15.32 -1.78
N GLY A 359 33.44 15.97 -2.63
CA GLY A 359 33.38 17.42 -2.78
C GLY A 359 32.23 18.08 -2.01
N GLY A 360 31.27 17.32 -1.46
CA GLY A 360 30.05 17.83 -0.84
C GLY A 360 29.06 18.49 -1.82
N HIS A 361 29.16 18.20 -3.13
CA HIS A 361 28.35 18.87 -4.16
C HIS A 361 27.11 18.06 -4.59
N GLN A 362 27.23 16.73 -4.70
CA GLN A 362 26.15 15.83 -5.12
C GLN A 362 26.02 14.61 -4.20
N MET A 363 24.77 14.16 -3.97
CA MET A 363 24.46 12.88 -3.32
C MET A 363 24.46 11.76 -4.36
N LYS A 364 25.16 10.66 -4.05
CA LYS A 364 25.22 9.45 -4.87
C LYS A 364 24.57 8.26 -4.15
N GLY A 365 23.73 7.54 -4.88
CA GLY A 365 23.19 6.24 -4.50
C GLY A 365 24.25 5.16 -4.69
N THR A 366 24.44 4.34 -3.67
CA THR A 366 25.32 3.16 -3.69
C THR A 366 24.45 1.92 -3.64
N ILE A 367 24.48 1.12 -4.71
CA ILE A 367 23.87 -0.22 -4.77
C ILE A 367 24.95 -1.24 -4.45
N LEU A 368 24.70 -2.09 -3.44
CA LEU A 368 25.53 -3.25 -3.12
C LEU A 368 24.74 -4.53 -3.35
N GLN A 369 25.30 -5.44 -4.14
CA GLN A 369 24.79 -6.80 -4.30
C GLN A 369 25.69 -7.76 -3.51
N LEU A 370 25.12 -8.43 -2.51
CA LEU A 370 25.85 -9.35 -1.65
C LEU A 370 25.37 -10.79 -1.84
N ARG A 371 26.28 -11.74 -1.68
CA ARG A 371 26.01 -13.18 -1.65
C ARG A 371 26.85 -13.87 -0.58
N LYS A 372 26.46 -15.08 -0.20
CA LYS A 372 27.16 -15.93 0.77
C LYS A 372 27.48 -17.26 0.09
N GLU A 373 28.74 -17.69 0.12
CA GLU A 373 29.10 -19.01 -0.40
C GLU A 373 28.65 -20.11 0.58
N THR A 374 28.49 -21.34 0.08
CA THR A 374 27.99 -22.45 0.90
C THR A 374 28.95 -22.73 2.06
N ASN A 375 28.47 -22.56 3.29
CA ASN A 375 29.20 -22.70 4.57
C ASN A 375 30.15 -21.55 4.95
N GLU A 376 30.17 -20.42 4.26
CA GLU A 376 30.82 -19.22 4.80
C GLU A 376 29.96 -18.54 5.87
N GLU A 377 30.56 -17.88 6.86
CA GLU A 377 29.81 -17.06 7.84
C GLU A 377 29.55 -15.64 7.31
N ALA A 378 30.46 -15.10 6.48
CA ALA A 378 30.42 -13.73 5.96
C ALA A 378 29.87 -13.63 4.53
N TYR A 379 29.29 -12.47 4.22
CA TYR A 379 28.80 -12.09 2.91
C TYR A 379 29.89 -11.41 2.06
N ARG A 380 29.94 -11.74 0.78
CA ARG A 380 30.86 -11.16 -0.21
C ARG A 380 30.14 -10.11 -1.05
N VAL A 381 30.79 -8.97 -1.30
CA VAL A 381 30.32 -7.99 -2.28
C VAL A 381 30.56 -8.56 -3.68
N THR A 382 29.49 -8.82 -4.42
CA THR A 382 29.55 -9.43 -5.77
C THR A 382 29.37 -8.43 -6.89
N TYR A 383 28.63 -7.34 -6.64
CA TYR A 383 28.50 -6.20 -7.53
C TYR A 383 28.33 -4.93 -6.70
N TYR A 384 28.86 -3.84 -7.20
CA TYR A 384 28.76 -2.50 -6.64
C TYR A 384 28.54 -1.51 -7.77
N SER A 385 27.63 -0.57 -7.58
CA SER A 385 27.41 0.55 -8.49
C SER A 385 27.18 1.82 -7.70
N GLU A 386 27.87 2.89 -8.08
CA GLU A 386 27.34 4.24 -7.87
C GLU A 386 26.28 4.48 -8.95
N ASP A 387 25.06 4.79 -8.56
CA ASP A 387 23.98 5.13 -9.49
C ASP A 387 23.79 6.66 -9.51
N PRO A 388 24.17 7.36 -10.61
CA PRO A 388 23.96 8.81 -10.72
C PRO A 388 22.48 9.18 -10.86
N SER A 389 21.59 8.23 -11.17
CA SER A 389 20.14 8.42 -11.23
C SER A 389 19.43 8.13 -9.90
N ASN A 390 20.15 7.63 -8.89
CA ASN A 390 19.66 7.42 -7.53
C ASN A 390 18.39 6.52 -7.45
N CYS A 391 18.33 5.41 -8.20
CA CYS A 391 17.09 4.64 -8.42
C CYS A 391 17.29 3.10 -8.44
N LEU A 392 17.44 2.48 -7.26
CA LEU A 392 17.52 1.01 -7.08
C LEU A 392 16.46 0.23 -7.89
N VAL A 393 15.22 0.71 -7.96
CA VAL A 393 14.14 -0.01 -8.65
C VAL A 393 14.38 -0.19 -10.15
N HIS A 394 15.20 0.66 -10.80
CA HIS A 394 15.60 0.43 -12.20
C HIS A 394 16.55 -0.76 -12.33
N TYR A 395 17.52 -0.88 -11.42
CA TYR A 395 18.39 -2.05 -11.33
C TYR A 395 17.57 -3.32 -11.05
N MET A 396 16.68 -3.31 -10.05
CA MET A 396 15.80 -4.44 -9.74
C MET A 396 14.90 -4.84 -10.93
N ARG A 397 14.42 -3.87 -11.71
CA ARG A 397 13.62 -4.12 -12.94
C ARG A 397 14.43 -4.87 -13.99
N GLU A 398 15.70 -4.50 -14.19
CA GLU A 398 16.58 -5.19 -15.12
C GLU A 398 16.87 -6.63 -14.64
N ARG A 399 17.11 -6.82 -13.34
CA ARG A 399 17.25 -8.15 -12.72
C ARG A 399 16.00 -9.02 -12.93
N ILE A 400 14.82 -8.50 -12.65
CA ILE A 400 13.53 -9.20 -12.84
C ILE A 400 13.32 -9.58 -14.31
N ASN A 401 13.64 -8.69 -15.25
CA ASN A 401 13.51 -8.96 -16.68
C ASN A 401 14.43 -10.09 -17.20
N LEU A 402 15.52 -10.44 -16.50
CA LEU A 402 16.39 -11.57 -16.85
C LEU A 402 15.81 -12.94 -16.46
N PHE A 403 14.98 -12.97 -15.40
CA PHE A 403 14.24 -14.15 -14.99
C PHE A 403 12.89 -14.27 -15.71
N LYS A 404 12.27 -13.14 -16.05
CA LYS A 404 10.99 -13.09 -16.74
C LYS A 404 11.00 -13.95 -18.01
N ASP A 405 10.01 -14.83 -18.13
CA ASP A 405 9.82 -15.80 -19.23
C ASP A 405 10.94 -16.85 -19.39
N ASN A 406 11.97 -16.84 -18.51
CA ASN A 406 13.18 -17.66 -18.58
C ASN A 406 13.25 -18.76 -17.49
N TYR A 407 12.11 -19.21 -16.98
CA TYR A 407 12.03 -20.34 -16.05
C TYR A 407 10.90 -21.34 -16.38
N ASN A 408 11.12 -22.61 -16.05
CA ASN A 408 10.12 -23.67 -15.99
C ASN A 408 9.63 -23.88 -14.55
N ILE A 409 8.44 -24.45 -14.38
CA ILE A 409 7.86 -24.77 -13.07
C ILE A 409 7.75 -26.30 -12.98
N HIS A 410 8.25 -26.88 -11.89
CA HIS A 410 8.05 -28.28 -11.52
C HIS A 410 7.23 -28.33 -10.24
N LEU A 411 6.12 -29.08 -10.23
CA LEU A 411 5.23 -29.19 -9.07
C LEU A 411 5.11 -30.65 -8.64
N GLU A 412 5.48 -30.92 -7.39
CA GLU A 412 5.30 -32.19 -6.69
C GLU A 412 4.25 -31.99 -5.58
N GLU A 413 3.33 -32.94 -5.36
CA GLU A 413 2.36 -32.88 -4.25
C GLU A 413 2.49 -34.07 -3.30
N ILE A 414 2.62 -33.80 -2.01
CA ILE A 414 2.70 -34.77 -0.92
C ILE A 414 1.47 -34.61 -0.01
N LYS A 415 0.69 -35.69 0.14
CA LYS A 415 -0.53 -35.71 0.97
C LYS A 415 -0.20 -36.24 2.36
N MET A 416 -0.14 -35.33 3.34
CA MET A 416 0.27 -35.66 4.71
C MET A 416 -0.68 -36.65 5.40
N ASP A 417 -1.97 -36.65 5.05
CA ASP A 417 -2.99 -37.57 5.58
C ASP A 417 -2.83 -39.04 5.13
N LYS A 418 -1.81 -39.35 4.32
CA LYS A 418 -1.45 -40.73 3.93
C LYS A 418 -0.12 -41.20 4.52
N CYS A 419 0.57 -40.36 5.30
CA CYS A 419 1.92 -40.64 5.80
C CYS A 419 1.96 -41.28 7.20
N ASP A 420 0.82 -41.66 7.78
CA ASP A 420 0.71 -42.24 9.14
C ASP A 420 1.20 -43.72 9.23
N GLY A 421 2.02 -44.17 8.29
CA GLY A 421 2.56 -45.53 8.22
C GLY A 421 4.04 -45.58 7.85
N ALA A 422 4.84 -46.18 8.75
CA ALA A 422 6.24 -46.58 8.56
C ALA A 422 7.34 -45.48 8.47
N PHE A 423 7.66 -44.87 9.62
CA PHE A 423 9.04 -44.46 9.93
C PHE A 423 9.33 -44.63 11.44
N SER A 424 9.54 -45.88 11.89
CA SER A 424 10.03 -46.17 13.24
C SER A 424 11.47 -46.69 13.18
N ALA A 425 12.40 -45.93 13.77
CA ALA A 425 13.80 -46.28 13.79
C ALA A 425 14.12 -47.30 14.91
N GLY A 426 14.85 -48.36 14.54
CA GLY A 426 15.65 -49.15 15.48
C GLY A 426 15.14 -50.55 15.84
N ARG A 427 15.80 -51.58 15.27
CA ARG A 427 16.02 -52.86 15.97
C ARG A 427 17.48 -53.29 15.88
N THR A 428 18.08 -53.44 17.04
CA THR A 428 19.43 -53.92 17.28
C THR A 428 19.50 -55.46 17.28
N ARG A 429 20.60 -56.00 16.72
CA ARG A 429 21.22 -57.34 16.91
C ARG A 429 20.45 -58.41 17.74
N ARG A 430 20.22 -59.60 17.15
CA ARG A 430 20.79 -60.92 17.58
C ARG A 430 20.23 -62.15 16.83
N GLY A 431 21.10 -63.15 16.59
CA GLY A 431 20.84 -64.61 16.42
C GLY A 431 20.06 -65.04 15.17
N GLU A 432 20.57 -65.84 14.22
CA GLU A 432 21.20 -67.19 14.24
C GLU A 432 20.25 -68.35 13.83
N ASN A 433 20.63 -69.01 12.72
CA ASN A 433 20.59 -70.46 12.43
C ASN A 433 19.38 -71.18 11.77
N SER A 434 19.78 -72.22 11.00
CA SER A 434 19.03 -73.24 10.21
C SER A 434 18.27 -72.73 8.97
N VAL A 435 18.52 -73.15 7.70
CA VAL A 435 19.06 -74.37 7.04
C VAL A 435 18.08 -75.54 6.93
N ASN A 436 17.55 -75.78 5.72
CA ASN A 436 17.77 -77.03 4.97
C ASN A 436 17.29 -76.97 3.49
N CYS A 437 17.85 -77.85 2.66
CA CYS A 437 17.62 -77.96 1.20
C CYS A 437 16.79 -79.20 0.83
N SER A 438 16.24 -79.28 -0.40
CA SER A 438 16.35 -80.46 -1.30
C SER A 438 15.60 -80.29 -2.65
N THR A 439 16.29 -80.51 -3.77
CA THR A 439 15.89 -81.25 -5.02
C THR A 439 14.39 -81.49 -5.28
N GLY A 440 13.76 -81.13 -6.41
CA GLY A 440 14.05 -81.63 -7.77
C GLY A 440 12.83 -82.44 -8.32
N ASP A 441 12.59 -82.69 -9.61
CA ASP A 441 13.24 -82.32 -10.89
C ASP A 441 12.21 -82.44 -12.06
N ASP A 442 12.45 -81.79 -13.22
CA ASP A 442 11.88 -81.92 -14.61
C ASP A 442 10.36 -82.09 -14.94
N GLU A 443 9.80 -81.15 -15.72
CA GLU A 443 9.20 -81.37 -17.08
C GLU A 443 8.80 -80.01 -17.74
N GLU A 444 8.94 -79.87 -19.08
CA GLU A 444 8.72 -78.62 -19.84
C GLU A 444 7.29 -78.53 -20.43
N ASP A 445 6.59 -77.39 -20.23
CA ASP A 445 5.90 -76.65 -21.32
C ASP A 445 5.22 -75.32 -20.83
N GLU A 446 5.26 -74.32 -21.71
CA GLU A 446 4.74 -72.93 -21.69
C GLU A 446 3.75 -72.44 -20.59
N ALA A 447 4.19 -71.47 -19.75
CA ALA A 447 3.47 -70.22 -19.40
C ALA A 447 4.29 -69.24 -18.51
N ASP A 448 4.07 -67.92 -18.73
CA ASP A 448 4.19 -66.76 -17.83
C ASP A 448 5.41 -66.46 -16.91
N GLU A 449 5.90 -65.22 -17.07
CA GLU A 449 6.48 -64.25 -16.10
C GLU A 449 7.74 -64.52 -15.21
N GLU A 450 8.59 -63.47 -15.20
CA GLU A 450 9.56 -63.00 -14.18
C GLU A 450 10.95 -63.66 -13.95
N GLY A 451 11.92 -62.78 -13.65
CA GLY A 451 13.24 -63.05 -13.08
C GLY A 451 14.40 -63.15 -14.11
N GLY A 452 15.52 -62.44 -13.99
CA GLY A 452 15.97 -61.43 -13.02
C GLY A 452 17.51 -61.33 -13.05
N GLY A 453 18.12 -60.14 -12.99
CA GLY A 453 19.56 -60.07 -13.25
C GLY A 453 20.32 -58.73 -13.15
N ASN A 454 19.99 -57.85 -12.20
CA ASN A 454 20.94 -57.02 -11.43
C ASN A 454 20.20 -55.92 -10.65
N VAL A 455 19.90 -56.20 -9.37
CA VAL A 455 19.36 -55.19 -8.45
C VAL A 455 20.53 -54.44 -7.80
N HIS A 456 20.82 -53.25 -8.33
CA HIS A 456 21.43 -52.19 -7.53
C HIS A 456 20.43 -51.77 -6.43
N PRO A 457 20.89 -51.37 -5.23
CA PRO A 457 20.00 -50.90 -4.17
C PRO A 457 19.52 -49.47 -4.46
N ASP A 458 18.54 -49.34 -5.35
CA ASP A 458 17.91 -48.08 -5.74
C ASP A 458 16.59 -47.76 -5.00
N CYS A 459 16.32 -46.46 -4.91
CA CYS A 459 15.02 -45.81 -4.78
C CYS A 459 14.04 -46.19 -3.65
N TYR A 460 13.92 -45.29 -2.67
CA TYR A 460 12.65 -45.02 -1.97
C TYR A 460 11.73 -44.12 -2.84
N PRO A 461 10.40 -44.13 -2.65
CA PRO A 461 9.45 -43.84 -3.74
C PRO A 461 9.21 -42.35 -4.00
N TYR A 462 9.90 -41.80 -5.00
CA TYR A 462 9.49 -40.58 -5.70
C TYR A 462 8.59 -40.91 -6.92
N GLU A 463 7.39 -41.44 -6.68
CA GLU A 463 6.39 -41.60 -7.75
C GLU A 463 5.41 -40.41 -7.77
N GLY A 464 5.40 -39.67 -8.88
CA GLY A 464 4.48 -38.54 -9.03
C GLY A 464 4.82 -37.55 -10.14
N TYR A 465 5.17 -38.00 -11.35
CA TYR A 465 5.16 -37.11 -12.52
C TYR A 465 3.73 -36.64 -12.80
N LEU A 466 3.36 -35.47 -12.28
CA LEU A 466 2.07 -34.86 -12.58
C LEU A 466 2.03 -34.44 -14.05
N SER A 467 0.92 -34.74 -14.71
CA SER A 467 0.72 -34.35 -16.11
C SER A 467 0.59 -32.83 -16.22
N LYS A 468 0.85 -32.30 -17.42
CA LYS A 468 0.83 -30.86 -17.69
C LYS A 468 -0.50 -30.18 -17.28
N GLY A 469 -1.60 -30.93 -17.28
CA GLY A 469 -2.93 -30.46 -16.84
C GLY A 469 -3.04 -30.19 -15.33
N THR A 470 -2.29 -30.87 -14.46
CA THR A 470 -2.40 -30.64 -13.00
C THR A 470 -1.73 -29.33 -12.57
N ILE A 471 -0.65 -28.93 -13.26
CA ILE A 471 -0.02 -27.61 -13.12
C ILE A 471 -1.00 -26.50 -13.57
N GLU A 472 -1.78 -26.76 -14.62
CA GLU A 472 -2.82 -25.87 -15.11
C GLU A 472 -4.09 -25.82 -14.23
N GLU A 473 -4.14 -26.50 -13.09
CA GLU A 473 -5.28 -26.46 -12.16
C GLU A 473 -4.95 -25.91 -10.76
N ASP A 474 -3.67 -25.85 -10.35
CA ASP A 474 -3.30 -25.45 -8.99
C ASP A 474 -3.66 -23.99 -8.64
N GLN A 475 -4.27 -23.80 -7.47
CA GLN A 475 -4.79 -22.51 -7.03
C GLN A 475 -3.69 -21.50 -6.69
N PHE A 476 -2.54 -21.93 -6.15
CA PHE A 476 -1.43 -21.03 -5.82
C PHE A 476 -0.76 -20.52 -7.09
N LEU A 477 -0.54 -21.39 -8.08
CA LEU A 477 0.00 -20.99 -9.38
C LEU A 477 -0.89 -19.97 -10.10
N LYS A 478 -2.21 -20.24 -10.14
CA LYS A 478 -3.22 -19.37 -10.76
C LYS A 478 -3.49 -18.06 -10.03
N HIS A 479 -3.23 -17.97 -8.73
CA HIS A 479 -3.64 -16.82 -7.93
C HIS A 479 -3.05 -15.51 -8.47
N LYS A 480 -3.86 -14.46 -8.60
CA LYS A 480 -3.43 -13.19 -9.22
C LYS A 480 -2.35 -12.46 -8.40
N ASP A 481 -2.34 -12.71 -7.09
CA ASP A 481 -1.44 -12.09 -6.12
C ASP A 481 -0.32 -13.00 -5.58
N SER A 482 -0.18 -14.27 -6.02
CA SER A 482 0.86 -15.16 -5.48
C SER A 482 2.28 -14.79 -5.95
N CYS A 483 3.27 -14.98 -5.08
CA CYS A 483 4.70 -14.83 -5.39
C CYS A 483 5.34 -16.22 -5.57
N LEU A 484 5.76 -16.55 -6.80
CA LEU A 484 6.49 -17.80 -7.09
C LEU A 484 8.00 -17.66 -6.92
N LEU A 485 8.53 -16.45 -7.16
CA LEU A 485 9.94 -16.10 -6.99
C LEU A 485 10.01 -14.56 -7.03
N GLY A 486 10.86 -13.94 -6.21
CA GLY A 486 10.90 -12.49 -6.14
C GLY A 486 11.80 -11.94 -5.03
N TYR A 487 11.80 -10.62 -4.93
CA TYR A 487 12.49 -9.87 -3.90
C TYR A 487 11.54 -9.58 -2.73
N PHE A 488 11.98 -9.82 -1.49
CA PHE A 488 11.26 -9.54 -0.25
C PHE A 488 12.04 -8.53 0.57
N GLY A 489 11.42 -7.45 1.05
CA GLY A 489 12.17 -6.37 1.69
C GLY A 489 11.41 -5.08 1.88
N PHE A 490 12.14 -3.96 1.92
CA PHE A 490 11.59 -2.65 2.25
C PHE A 490 12.26 -1.46 1.55
N PHE A 491 11.51 -0.36 1.49
CA PHE A 491 11.96 0.99 1.20
C PHE A 491 11.79 1.85 2.45
N THR A 492 12.78 2.67 2.83
CA THR A 492 12.58 3.73 3.82
C THR A 492 11.78 4.89 3.21
N TYR A 493 11.22 5.76 4.04
CA TYR A 493 10.50 6.96 3.59
C TYR A 493 11.35 7.86 2.68
N GLU A 494 12.66 7.93 2.94
CA GLU A 494 13.64 8.74 2.21
C GLU A 494 14.13 8.11 0.90
N TYR A 495 13.56 6.98 0.46
CA TYR A 495 14.01 6.28 -0.74
C TYR A 495 14.05 7.15 -2.01
N ASN A 496 13.01 7.96 -2.24
CA ASN A 496 12.92 8.82 -3.42
C ASN A 496 13.88 10.03 -3.28
N PHE A 497 14.77 10.21 -4.26
CA PHE A 497 15.76 11.28 -4.27
C PHE A 497 15.17 12.70 -4.11
N GLU A 498 13.97 12.95 -4.64
CA GLU A 498 13.29 14.25 -4.46
C GLU A 498 12.96 14.54 -2.98
N THR A 499 12.64 13.49 -2.21
CA THR A 499 12.42 13.54 -0.76
C THR A 499 13.69 13.89 0.02
N MET A 500 14.88 13.69 -0.55
CA MET A 500 16.17 14.02 0.11
C MET A 500 16.79 15.34 -0.37
N ASN A 501 16.80 15.60 -1.68
CA ASN A 501 17.63 16.66 -2.27
C ASN A 501 17.18 18.09 -1.88
N PHE A 502 15.87 18.30 -1.65
CA PHE A 502 15.34 19.63 -1.32
C PHE A 502 15.51 20.05 0.14
N LEU A 503 15.79 19.11 1.07
CA LEU A 503 15.31 19.27 2.46
C LEU A 503 16.32 18.91 3.56
N TYR A 504 17.08 17.83 3.41
CA TYR A 504 17.97 17.37 4.49
C TYR A 504 19.42 17.87 4.41
N LYS A 505 19.80 18.69 3.42
CA LYS A 505 21.20 19.17 3.19
C LYS A 505 21.95 19.74 4.41
N LYS A 506 21.27 20.21 5.46
CA LYS A 506 21.88 20.59 6.75
C LYS A 506 21.66 19.59 7.89
N LYS A 507 20.49 18.94 7.98
CA LYS A 507 20.16 17.99 9.06
C LYS A 507 20.82 16.61 8.87
N TRP A 508 21.01 16.15 7.63
CA TRP A 508 21.72 14.90 7.32
C TRP A 508 23.19 14.99 7.69
N LYS A 509 23.84 16.14 7.45
CA LYS A 509 25.23 16.38 7.87
C LYS A 509 25.43 16.14 9.35
N ASN A 510 24.59 16.70 10.21
CA ASN A 510 24.66 16.46 11.65
C ASN A 510 24.53 14.98 12.05
N ARG A 511 23.89 14.13 11.24
CA ARG A 511 23.73 12.68 11.51
C ARG A 511 24.85 11.82 10.91
N ALA A 512 25.52 12.31 9.87
CA ALA A 512 26.69 11.68 9.25
C ALA A 512 28.03 12.17 9.87
N GLU A 513 28.04 13.36 10.47
CA GLU A 513 29.16 13.92 11.23
C GLU A 513 29.17 13.48 12.70
N ASP A 514 28.05 12.92 13.20
CA ASP A 514 27.99 12.30 14.51
C ASP A 514 28.87 11.05 14.51
N ARG A 515 29.87 11.00 15.40
CA ARG A 515 30.88 9.92 15.40
C ARG A 515 30.35 8.57 15.86
N ASP A 516 29.11 8.55 16.35
CA ASP A 516 28.33 7.35 16.70
C ASP A 516 27.54 6.78 15.52
N SER A 517 27.71 7.28 14.28
CA SER A 517 27.04 6.85 13.04
C SER A 517 27.38 5.43 12.53
N LYS A 518 27.84 4.53 13.41
CA LYS A 518 28.03 3.10 13.10
C LYS A 518 26.70 2.35 13.09
N ASN A 519 26.59 1.38 12.20
CA ASN A 519 25.42 0.53 11.93
C ASN A 519 24.26 1.27 11.22
N ALA A 520 24.56 2.03 10.16
CA ALA A 520 23.52 2.70 9.39
C ALA A 520 22.64 1.69 8.61
N ILE A 521 21.32 1.78 8.78
CA ILE A 521 20.36 0.92 8.07
C ILE A 521 20.25 1.37 6.60
N PRO A 522 20.26 0.43 5.62
CA PRO A 522 20.00 0.74 4.22
C PRO A 522 18.71 1.52 4.00
N ILE A 523 18.76 2.46 3.06
CA ILE A 523 17.61 3.22 2.54
C ILE A 523 16.62 2.30 1.80
N SER A 524 17.14 1.20 1.25
CA SER A 524 16.32 0.06 0.86
C SER A 524 17.11 -1.23 0.99
N LEU A 525 16.42 -2.29 1.39
CA LEU A 525 16.96 -3.64 1.50
C LEU A 525 15.99 -4.59 0.81
N PHE A 526 16.50 -5.47 -0.05
CA PHE A 526 15.73 -6.58 -0.63
C PHE A 526 16.52 -7.89 -0.63
N ILE A 527 15.84 -8.97 -0.24
CA ILE A 527 16.33 -10.34 -0.18
C ILE A 527 15.68 -11.12 -1.33
N PHE A 528 16.49 -11.73 -2.18
CA PHE A 528 16.06 -12.69 -3.20
C PHE A 528 16.48 -14.09 -2.73
N PRO A 529 15.56 -14.90 -2.15
CA PRO A 529 15.90 -16.20 -1.60
C PRO A 529 16.05 -17.26 -2.70
N GLN A 530 17.03 -18.16 -2.55
CA GLN A 530 17.11 -19.41 -3.30
C GLN A 530 15.98 -20.36 -2.90
N ASN A 531 15.72 -20.48 -1.60
CA ASN A 531 14.71 -21.34 -1.00
C ASN A 531 13.81 -20.54 -0.06
N PHE A 532 12.49 -20.68 -0.20
CA PHE A 532 11.52 -20.05 0.70
C PHE A 532 10.22 -20.87 0.78
N ILE A 533 9.37 -20.55 1.75
CA ILE A 533 8.10 -21.22 2.00
C ILE A 533 6.95 -20.23 1.80
N SER A 534 5.90 -20.68 1.10
CA SER A 534 4.61 -20.01 1.01
C SER A 534 3.54 -20.84 1.72
N LEU A 535 2.78 -20.23 2.62
CA LEU A 535 1.62 -20.84 3.29
C LEU A 535 0.35 -20.28 2.66
N ASP A 536 -0.49 -21.13 2.07
CA ASP A 536 -1.86 -20.77 1.70
C ASP A 536 -2.76 -20.93 2.93
N LEU A 537 -3.07 -19.83 3.60
CA LEU A 537 -3.84 -19.82 4.85
C LEU A 537 -5.34 -20.08 4.64
N VAL A 538 -5.82 -20.11 3.39
CA VAL A 538 -7.21 -20.40 3.03
C VAL A 538 -7.36 -21.88 2.67
N SER A 539 -6.51 -22.39 1.78
CA SER A 539 -6.55 -23.81 1.40
C SER A 539 -5.78 -24.73 2.36
N ASN A 540 -5.08 -24.17 3.35
CA ASN A 540 -4.17 -24.84 4.28
C ASN A 540 -3.08 -25.71 3.59
N ASN A 541 -2.58 -25.27 2.44
CA ASN A 541 -1.46 -25.92 1.75
C ASN A 541 -0.14 -25.19 2.06
N ILE A 542 0.95 -25.95 2.18
CA ILE A 542 2.31 -25.43 2.30
C ILE A 542 3.01 -25.64 0.96
N TYR A 543 3.73 -24.64 0.46
CA TYR A 543 4.57 -24.75 -0.73
C TYR A 543 6.01 -24.46 -0.35
N LEU A 544 6.87 -25.47 -0.46
CA LEU A 544 8.32 -25.30 -0.43
C LEU A 544 8.77 -24.91 -1.84
N ILE A 545 9.54 -23.83 -1.96
CA ILE A 545 9.88 -23.21 -3.24
C ILE A 545 11.38 -23.10 -3.36
N SER A 546 11.95 -23.71 -4.40
CA SER A 546 13.39 -23.79 -4.66
C SER A 546 13.75 -23.36 -6.08
N LEU A 547 14.75 -22.48 -6.21
CA LEU A 547 15.33 -22.09 -7.50
C LEU A 547 16.47 -23.04 -7.89
N GLU A 548 16.35 -23.64 -9.07
CA GLU A 548 17.29 -24.61 -9.65
C GLU A 548 17.78 -24.15 -11.04
N PRO A 549 19.07 -24.32 -11.38
CA PRO A 549 19.57 -24.16 -12.75
C PRO A 549 19.28 -25.39 -13.63
N GLU A 550 18.95 -25.20 -14.92
CA GLU A 550 18.92 -26.30 -15.93
C GLU A 550 20.33 -26.53 -16.53
N GLU A 551 20.71 -27.79 -16.83
CA GLU A 551 22.11 -28.25 -17.05
C GLU A 551 22.89 -27.70 -18.27
N ALA A 552 22.52 -26.55 -18.86
CA ALA A 552 23.19 -25.96 -20.01
C ALA A 552 24.09 -24.75 -19.65
N TYR A 553 25.40 -24.88 -19.88
CA TYR A 553 26.46 -23.85 -19.81
C TYR A 553 26.01 -22.41 -19.50
N PHE A 554 25.98 -22.06 -18.21
CA PHE A 554 25.64 -20.70 -17.78
C PHE A 554 26.79 -19.73 -18.05
N LYS A 555 26.50 -18.72 -18.88
CA LYS A 555 26.95 -17.37 -18.55
C LYS A 555 25.98 -16.84 -17.49
N SER A 556 26.51 -16.42 -16.32
CA SER A 556 25.70 -15.71 -15.32
C SER A 556 24.92 -14.59 -16.02
N PRO A 557 23.57 -14.53 -15.90
CA PRO A 557 22.80 -13.38 -16.38
C PRO A 557 23.14 -12.08 -15.61
N LEU A 558 23.88 -12.22 -14.50
CA LEU A 558 23.90 -11.31 -13.37
C LEU A 558 25.30 -10.69 -13.25
N GLY A 559 25.57 -9.67 -14.06
CA GLY A 559 26.79 -8.86 -14.03
C GLY A 559 27.73 -9.08 -15.22
N HIS A 560 28.46 -8.03 -15.61
CA HIS A 560 29.44 -8.05 -16.69
C HIS A 560 30.73 -8.81 -16.26
N SER A 561 30.65 -10.14 -16.19
CA SER A 561 31.65 -11.11 -15.66
C SER A 561 31.88 -11.02 -14.13
N PRO A 562 32.27 -12.10 -13.40
CA PRO A 562 32.57 -13.50 -13.75
C PRO A 562 31.68 -14.51 -12.94
N PRO A 563 32.04 -15.81 -12.77
CA PRO A 563 32.74 -16.75 -13.65
C PRO A 563 31.74 -17.65 -14.42
N PHE A 564 32.24 -18.64 -15.17
CA PHE A 564 31.41 -19.77 -15.62
C PHE A 564 31.04 -20.63 -14.41
N TRP A 565 29.78 -21.05 -14.30
CA TRP A 565 29.42 -22.13 -13.37
C TRP A 565 29.88 -23.46 -13.94
N SER A 566 30.63 -24.20 -13.14
CA SER A 566 30.97 -25.59 -13.42
C SER A 566 29.76 -26.50 -13.19
N ASN A 567 29.80 -27.69 -13.78
CA ASN A 567 28.78 -28.71 -13.51
C ASN A 567 28.74 -29.08 -12.01
N GLN A 568 29.87 -28.96 -11.28
CA GLN A 568 29.90 -29.16 -9.84
C GLN A 568 29.06 -28.10 -9.11
N ASP A 569 29.19 -26.82 -9.48
CA ASP A 569 28.42 -25.74 -8.86
C ASP A 569 26.90 -25.94 -9.04
N VAL A 570 26.48 -26.45 -10.20
CA VAL A 570 25.10 -26.84 -10.50
C VAL A 570 24.64 -28.00 -9.61
N GLN A 571 25.43 -29.07 -9.52
CA GLN A 571 25.10 -30.23 -8.68
C GLN A 571 25.07 -29.88 -7.18
N ASP A 572 25.97 -29.04 -6.70
CA ASP A 572 25.99 -28.55 -5.31
C ASP A 572 24.69 -27.77 -4.97
N ILE A 573 24.19 -26.96 -5.91
CA ILE A 573 22.93 -26.22 -5.76
C ILE A 573 21.73 -27.17 -5.72
N LEU A 574 21.69 -28.16 -6.62
CA LEU A 574 20.63 -29.17 -6.66
C LEU A 574 20.63 -30.02 -5.39
N GLN A 575 21.79 -30.46 -4.92
CA GLN A 575 21.94 -31.23 -3.69
C GLN A 575 21.56 -30.41 -2.44
N TYR A 576 21.93 -29.13 -2.39
CA TYR A 576 21.50 -28.22 -1.33
C TYR A 576 19.98 -28.05 -1.30
N ASN A 577 19.34 -27.88 -2.46
CA ASN A 577 17.88 -27.77 -2.55
C ASN A 577 17.18 -29.09 -2.17
N ALA A 578 17.69 -30.24 -2.61
CA ALA A 578 17.13 -31.54 -2.25
C ALA A 578 17.18 -31.74 -0.73
N ARG A 579 18.35 -31.51 -0.11
CA ARG A 579 18.54 -31.59 1.34
C ARG A 579 17.64 -30.62 2.10
N TRP A 580 17.56 -29.37 1.67
CA TRP A 580 16.70 -28.36 2.33
C TRP A 580 15.22 -28.75 2.28
N ASN A 581 14.74 -29.27 1.13
CA ASN A 581 13.36 -29.76 1.02
C ASN A 581 13.12 -30.97 1.93
N GLU A 582 14.04 -31.94 1.99
CA GLU A 582 13.93 -33.10 2.88
C GLU A 582 13.87 -32.69 4.36
N GLU A 583 14.84 -31.88 4.81
CA GLU A 583 14.88 -31.35 6.18
C GLU A 583 13.60 -30.56 6.52
N ALA A 584 13.12 -29.71 5.60
CA ALA A 584 11.89 -28.95 5.78
C ALA A 584 10.65 -29.84 5.91
N ILE A 585 10.50 -30.86 5.05
CA ILE A 585 9.40 -31.83 5.11
C ILE A 585 9.41 -32.58 6.45
N GLN A 586 10.57 -33.08 6.87
CA GLN A 586 10.72 -33.80 8.14
C GLN A 586 10.36 -32.92 9.35
N GLN A 587 10.80 -31.65 9.38
CA GLN A 587 10.40 -30.72 10.45
C GLN A 587 8.90 -30.41 10.43
N ILE A 588 8.31 -30.19 9.25
CA ILE A 588 6.85 -29.95 9.11
C ILE A 588 6.05 -31.17 9.58
N MET A 589 6.43 -32.38 9.17
CA MET A 589 5.80 -33.64 9.64
C MET A 589 5.86 -33.75 11.16
N LYS A 590 7.04 -33.56 11.77
CA LYS A 590 7.22 -33.56 13.23
C LYS A 590 6.33 -32.53 13.92
N ILE A 591 6.34 -31.29 13.42
CA ILE A 591 5.53 -30.17 13.96
C ILE A 591 4.03 -30.48 13.90
N VAL A 592 3.55 -31.10 12.81
CA VAL A 592 2.14 -31.48 12.65
C VAL A 592 1.78 -32.67 13.55
N GLN A 593 2.62 -33.71 13.62
CA GLN A 593 2.40 -34.90 14.45
C GLN A 593 2.36 -34.56 15.95
N THR A 594 3.37 -33.87 16.47
CA THR A 594 3.46 -33.52 17.91
C THR A 594 2.25 -32.71 18.39
N LYS A 595 1.65 -31.86 17.55
CA LYS A 595 0.39 -31.17 17.92
C LYS A 595 -0.87 -32.02 17.69
N ARG A 596 -0.90 -32.93 16.71
CA ARG A 596 -2.02 -33.88 16.53
C ARG A 596 -2.20 -34.75 17.78
N GLU A 597 -1.10 -35.30 18.31
CA GLU A 597 -1.07 -36.09 19.55
C GLU A 597 -1.61 -35.28 20.73
N TYR A 598 -1.13 -34.04 20.90
CA TYR A 598 -1.58 -33.12 21.96
C TYR A 598 -3.09 -32.79 21.91
N TYR A 599 -3.72 -32.81 20.74
CA TYR A 599 -5.16 -32.61 20.59
C TYR A 599 -6.00 -33.90 20.76
N GLN A 600 -5.39 -35.08 20.69
CA GLN A 600 -6.09 -36.36 20.89
C GLN A 600 -6.18 -36.76 22.37
N ASP A 601 -5.19 -36.38 23.19
CA ASP A 601 -5.05 -36.86 24.57
C ASP A 601 -5.92 -36.14 25.64
N GLY A 602 -7.02 -35.49 25.20
CA GLY A 602 -8.14 -35.07 26.04
C GLY A 602 -7.92 -33.95 27.07
N GLN A 603 -6.68 -33.53 27.36
CA GLN A 603 -6.43 -32.43 28.29
C GLN A 603 -6.63 -31.06 27.63
N VAL A 604 -7.87 -30.56 27.70
CA VAL A 604 -8.18 -29.15 27.42
C VAL A 604 -7.63 -28.29 28.58
N SER A 605 -6.34 -28.00 28.54
CA SER A 605 -5.75 -26.86 29.23
C SER A 605 -5.51 -25.73 28.23
N SER A 606 -5.94 -24.52 28.60
CA SER A 606 -5.75 -23.32 27.79
C SER A 606 -4.29 -22.88 27.86
N ILE A 607 -3.44 -23.43 27.00
CA ILE A 607 -2.03 -23.08 26.83
C ILE A 607 -1.82 -22.89 25.31
N CYS A 608 -1.72 -21.70 24.68
CA CYS A 608 -1.08 -20.45 25.11
C CYS A 608 0.17 -20.75 25.92
N MET A 609 1.33 -20.88 25.28
CA MET A 609 2.56 -21.20 26.01
C MET A 609 2.90 -20.07 27.00
N SER A 610 2.38 -20.21 28.21
CA SER A 610 3.03 -19.73 29.43
C SER A 610 4.50 -20.11 29.32
N PRO A 611 5.43 -19.21 29.68
CA PRO A 611 6.84 -19.55 29.69
C PRO A 611 7.05 -20.80 30.52
N VAL A 612 8.04 -21.61 30.14
CA VAL A 612 8.42 -22.81 30.91
C VAL A 612 8.93 -22.34 32.27
N CYS A 613 8.03 -22.35 33.27
CA CYS A 613 8.44 -22.35 34.66
C CYS A 613 9.19 -23.66 34.91
N LEU A 614 10.52 -23.57 34.91
CA LEU A 614 11.37 -24.60 35.48
C LEU A 614 11.08 -24.64 36.99
N THR A 615 10.18 -25.54 37.40
CA THR A 615 10.01 -25.93 38.80
C THR A 615 11.20 -26.79 39.22
N HIS A 616 12.33 -26.14 39.44
CA HIS A 616 13.35 -26.65 40.34
C HIS A 616 13.14 -25.97 41.69
N ASP A 617 12.87 -26.76 42.72
CA ASP A 617 12.90 -26.34 44.12
C ASP A 617 14.37 -26.10 44.54
N GLU A 618 14.98 -25.06 43.99
CA GLU A 618 16.22 -24.47 44.49
C GLU A 618 15.90 -23.09 45.09
N GLU A 619 16.48 -22.82 46.26
CA GLU A 619 16.11 -21.69 47.11
C GLU A 619 16.19 -20.35 46.38
N LEU A 620 15.18 -19.49 46.59
CA LEU A 620 15.14 -18.11 46.09
C LEU A 620 16.49 -17.41 46.35
N PRO A 621 17.24 -17.01 45.31
CA PRO A 621 18.48 -16.28 45.51
C PRO A 621 18.16 -14.94 46.18
N ASN A 622 18.84 -14.67 47.30
CA ASN A 622 18.60 -13.54 48.19
C ASN A 622 18.28 -12.22 47.45
N ALA A 623 17.22 -11.54 47.88
CA ALA A 623 16.70 -10.30 47.29
C ALA A 623 17.69 -9.11 47.40
N ARG A 624 18.68 -9.08 46.49
CA ARG A 624 19.72 -8.03 46.43
C ARG A 624 20.12 -7.55 45.01
N ASN A 625 19.53 -8.07 43.93
CA ASN A 625 19.84 -7.68 42.54
C ASN A 625 18.60 -7.21 41.76
N VAL A 626 17.76 -6.36 42.34
CA VAL A 626 16.49 -5.89 41.72
C VAL A 626 16.70 -4.67 40.79
N ASP A 627 17.85 -3.99 40.86
CA ASP A 627 18.02 -2.63 40.30
C ASP A 627 18.60 -2.52 38.86
N GLN A 628 18.87 -3.62 38.14
CA GLN A 628 19.68 -3.56 36.90
C GLN A 628 18.90 -3.68 35.57
N ASN A 629 17.74 -4.37 35.54
CA ASN A 629 16.98 -4.58 34.29
C ASN A 629 15.95 -3.46 34.07
N LYS A 630 16.13 -2.63 33.04
CA LYS A 630 15.29 -1.44 32.79
C LYS A 630 15.08 -1.17 31.29
N ILE A 631 13.90 -0.66 30.92
CA ILE A 631 13.66 0.00 29.63
C ILE A 631 13.07 1.40 29.86
N VAL A 632 13.65 2.40 29.18
CA VAL A 632 13.19 3.79 29.25
C VAL A 632 12.82 4.27 27.86
N PHE A 633 11.54 4.53 27.63
CA PHE A 633 11.05 5.20 26.42
C PHE A 633 11.05 6.72 26.62
N SER A 634 11.69 7.44 25.69
CA SER A 634 11.65 8.90 25.60
C SER A 634 11.32 9.35 24.16
N PRO A 635 10.48 10.37 23.95
CA PRO A 635 10.23 10.95 22.64
C PRO A 635 11.43 11.80 22.17
N LEU A 636 11.62 11.86 20.86
CA LEU A 636 12.55 12.81 20.22
C LEU A 636 12.08 14.27 20.32
N VAL A 637 10.78 14.46 20.46
CA VAL A 637 10.08 15.75 20.54
C VAL A 637 9.12 15.68 21.72
N GLY A 638 9.39 16.45 22.79
CA GLY A 638 8.53 16.47 23.97
C GLY A 638 7.17 17.10 23.69
N LYS A 639 6.19 16.87 24.58
CA LYS A 639 4.79 17.29 24.41
C LYS A 639 4.60 18.71 23.87
N ASP A 640 5.15 19.71 24.55
CA ASP A 640 4.89 21.12 24.21
C ASP A 640 5.42 21.48 22.82
N GLU A 641 6.57 20.91 22.43
CA GLU A 641 7.16 21.09 21.10
C GLU A 641 6.39 20.32 20.02
N TYR A 642 5.81 19.16 20.33
CA TYR A 642 4.93 18.46 19.39
C TYR A 642 3.65 19.26 19.16
N MET A 643 3.04 19.80 20.22
CA MET A 643 1.87 20.68 20.11
C MET A 643 2.19 21.96 19.31
N GLU A 644 3.37 22.55 19.50
CA GLU A 644 3.82 23.70 18.70
C GLU A 644 4.03 23.33 17.22
N ASN A 645 4.57 22.14 16.95
CA ASN A 645 4.69 21.63 15.57
C ASN A 645 3.33 21.38 14.92
N VAL A 646 2.29 20.96 15.68
CA VAL A 646 0.91 20.90 15.17
C VAL A 646 0.37 22.30 14.82
N LYS A 647 0.64 23.33 15.64
CA LYS A 647 0.28 24.72 15.29
C LYS A 647 0.98 25.18 14.01
N ARG A 648 2.29 24.94 13.87
CA ARG A 648 3.04 25.27 12.65
C ARG A 648 2.49 24.57 11.42
N CYS A 649 2.07 23.31 11.53
CA CYS A 649 1.33 22.62 10.47
C CYS A 649 0.02 23.35 10.13
N LYS A 650 -0.77 23.75 11.13
CA LYS A 650 -2.01 24.52 10.93
C LYS A 650 -1.76 25.89 10.30
N GLU A 651 -0.72 26.63 10.71
CA GLU A 651 -0.31 27.90 10.08
C GLU A 651 0.00 27.72 8.59
N TYR A 652 0.70 26.64 8.20
CA TYR A 652 0.94 26.37 6.78
C TYR A 652 -0.34 26.03 6.02
N ILE A 653 -1.30 25.36 6.66
CA ILE A 653 -2.61 25.04 6.08
C ILE A 653 -3.49 26.29 5.97
N GLU A 654 -3.50 27.17 6.99
CA GLU A 654 -4.19 28.46 7.00
C GLU A 654 -3.71 29.40 5.89
N ASN A 655 -2.39 29.39 5.62
CA ASN A 655 -1.79 30.14 4.51
C ASN A 655 -1.95 29.44 3.15
N GLY A 656 -2.61 28.28 3.09
CA GLY A 656 -2.95 27.56 1.84
C GLY A 656 -1.80 26.78 1.21
N HIS A 657 -0.69 26.53 1.93
CA HIS A 657 0.44 25.76 1.40
C HIS A 657 0.19 24.24 1.35
N SER A 658 -0.71 23.74 2.18
CA SER A 658 -1.13 22.33 2.24
C SER A 658 -2.58 22.23 2.71
N TYR A 659 -3.23 21.10 2.47
CA TYR A 659 -4.59 20.77 2.95
C TYR A 659 -4.54 19.85 4.19
N GLU A 660 -3.57 18.93 4.20
CA GLU A 660 -3.28 17.99 5.29
C GLU A 660 -1.75 17.86 5.42
N LEU A 661 -1.23 17.73 6.65
CA LEU A 661 0.17 17.41 6.91
C LEU A 661 0.25 16.24 7.90
N CYS A 662 0.74 15.08 7.46
CA CYS A 662 0.94 13.92 8.33
C CYS A 662 2.20 14.13 9.19
N LEU A 663 2.06 14.81 10.33
CA LEU A 663 3.14 15.09 11.27
C LEU A 663 3.50 13.83 12.07
N THR A 664 4.78 13.51 12.15
CA THR A 664 5.29 12.33 12.86
C THR A 664 6.44 12.66 13.81
N THR A 665 6.68 11.74 14.75
CA THR A 665 7.80 11.74 15.68
C THR A 665 8.21 10.30 16.01
N GLN A 666 9.28 10.15 16.78
CA GLN A 666 9.87 8.86 17.12
C GLN A 666 10.11 8.75 18.63
N PHE A 667 9.91 7.55 19.18
CA PHE A 667 10.19 7.19 20.56
C PHE A 667 11.37 6.22 20.61
N MET A 668 12.34 6.53 21.47
CA MET A 668 13.55 5.75 21.69
C MET A 668 13.44 5.02 23.03
N GLY A 669 13.27 3.70 22.97
CA GLY A 669 13.27 2.79 24.12
C GLY A 669 14.65 2.17 24.33
N HIS A 670 15.46 2.75 25.21
CA HIS A 670 16.77 2.18 25.55
C HIS A 670 16.57 1.08 26.61
N TYR A 671 17.04 -0.14 26.37
CA TYR A 671 16.94 -1.24 27.33
C TYR A 671 18.31 -1.72 27.81
N SER A 672 18.43 -1.87 29.13
CA SER A 672 19.55 -2.53 29.80
C SER A 672 19.05 -3.81 30.45
N ILE A 673 19.63 -4.94 30.05
CA ILE A 673 19.34 -6.26 30.62
C ILE A 673 20.68 -6.91 30.97
N SER A 674 20.78 -7.39 32.20
CA SER A 674 22.00 -7.87 32.82
C SER A 674 22.27 -9.32 32.40
N ASN A 675 23.43 -9.60 31.82
CA ASN A 675 23.85 -10.96 31.44
C ASN A 675 24.28 -11.82 32.65
N GLY A 676 23.42 -11.92 33.67
CA GLY A 676 23.57 -12.83 34.80
C GLY A 676 22.66 -14.03 34.63
N ASN A 677 23.13 -15.09 33.97
CA ASN A 677 22.44 -16.36 33.64
C ASN A 677 21.09 -16.26 32.89
N ALA A 678 20.50 -15.07 32.72
CA ALA A 678 19.30 -14.86 31.93
C ALA A 678 19.61 -14.96 30.42
N PRO A 679 18.71 -15.57 29.60
CA PRO A 679 18.88 -15.61 28.16
C PRO A 679 18.80 -14.20 27.54
N SER A 680 19.52 -14.00 26.44
CA SER A 680 19.37 -12.82 25.59
C SER A 680 17.93 -12.66 25.11
N VAL A 681 17.47 -11.42 24.92
CA VAL A 681 16.11 -11.12 24.47
C VAL A 681 15.79 -11.82 23.15
N ASP A 682 14.79 -12.72 23.16
CA ASP A 682 14.30 -13.40 21.96
C ASP A 682 13.31 -12.50 21.22
N PHE A 683 13.80 -11.73 20.25
CA PHE A 683 12.98 -10.82 19.45
C PHE A 683 11.93 -11.54 18.60
N LEU A 684 12.11 -12.82 18.28
CA LEU A 684 11.10 -13.59 17.58
C LEU A 684 9.93 -13.90 18.53
N ASN A 685 10.20 -14.32 19.76
CA ASN A 685 9.14 -14.54 20.76
C ASN A 685 8.46 -13.22 21.15
N MET A 686 9.21 -12.11 21.23
CA MET A 686 8.64 -10.76 21.39
C MET A 686 7.69 -10.41 20.23
N TYR A 687 8.13 -10.61 18.97
CA TYR A 687 7.30 -10.38 17.79
C TYR A 687 5.98 -11.16 17.86
N LEU A 688 6.02 -12.43 18.27
CA LEU A 688 4.83 -13.27 18.41
C LEU A 688 3.87 -12.76 19.48
N HIS A 689 4.38 -12.40 20.66
CA HIS A 689 3.55 -11.83 21.72
C HIS A 689 2.84 -10.56 21.23
N VAL A 690 3.56 -9.66 20.54
CA VAL A 690 2.96 -8.45 19.96
C VAL A 690 1.99 -8.81 18.81
N ARG A 691 2.30 -9.81 17.98
CA ARG A 691 1.47 -10.33 16.88
C ARG A 691 0.15 -10.94 17.40
N ASP A 692 0.13 -11.51 18.59
CA ASP A 692 -1.10 -12.06 19.16
C ASP A 692 -1.98 -10.99 19.82
N VAL A 693 -1.42 -9.86 20.24
CA VAL A 693 -2.20 -8.68 20.66
C VAL A 693 -2.69 -7.86 19.44
N ASN A 694 -1.82 -7.64 18.44
CA ASN A 694 -2.07 -6.76 17.29
C ASN A 694 -2.38 -7.57 16.02
N LYS A 695 -3.62 -8.05 15.87
CA LYS A 695 -4.11 -8.66 14.62
C LYS A 695 -4.29 -7.62 13.50
N VAL A 696 -3.60 -7.80 12.37
CA VAL A 696 -3.52 -6.83 11.26
C VAL A 696 -3.41 -7.50 9.90
N ALA A 697 -3.73 -6.77 8.82
CA ALA A 697 -3.62 -7.28 7.46
C ALA A 697 -2.17 -7.60 7.06
N TYR A 698 -1.21 -6.76 7.43
CA TYR A 698 0.19 -6.85 7.01
C TYR A 698 1.14 -6.83 8.21
N SER A 699 1.42 -8.01 8.75
CA SER A 699 2.45 -8.24 9.78
C SER A 699 3.77 -8.67 9.13
N CYS A 700 4.91 -8.27 9.70
CA CYS A 700 6.21 -8.69 9.19
C CYS A 700 7.28 -8.74 10.28
N TYR A 701 8.12 -9.77 10.21
CA TYR A 701 9.36 -9.92 10.97
C TYR A 701 10.54 -9.99 10.00
N ILE A 702 11.52 -9.10 10.14
CA ILE A 702 12.81 -9.19 9.44
C ILE A 702 13.91 -9.16 10.49
N HIS A 703 14.66 -10.25 10.60
CA HIS A 703 15.92 -10.28 11.34
C HIS A 703 17.06 -10.13 10.34
N TYR A 704 17.91 -9.12 10.56
CA TYR A 704 19.03 -8.84 9.67
C TYR A 704 20.33 -8.90 10.47
N CYS A 705 21.15 -9.93 10.22
CA CYS A 705 22.48 -10.08 10.80
C CYS A 705 23.48 -10.36 9.66
N ARG A 706 24.34 -9.39 9.36
CA ARG A 706 25.30 -9.44 8.25
C ARG A 706 26.71 -9.10 8.72
N GLN A 707 27.68 -9.88 8.28
CA GLN A 707 29.10 -9.54 8.30
C GLN A 707 29.64 -9.54 6.87
N LEU A 708 30.48 -8.57 6.48
CA LEU A 708 31.12 -8.49 5.17
C LEU A 708 32.52 -9.13 5.20
N HIS A 709 32.82 -9.92 4.17
CA HIS A 709 34.15 -10.50 3.96
C HIS A 709 35.12 -9.41 3.47
N ALA A 710 36.06 -8.99 4.32
CA ALA A 710 36.90 -7.80 4.10
C ALA A 710 37.61 -7.78 2.72
N ALA A 711 38.13 -8.91 2.24
CA ALA A 711 38.82 -8.96 0.94
C ALA A 711 37.89 -8.86 -0.28
N SER A 712 36.56 -8.90 -0.10
CA SER A 712 35.57 -8.69 -1.17
C SER A 712 35.12 -7.23 -1.30
N VAL A 713 35.35 -6.39 -0.28
CA VAL A 713 34.83 -5.01 -0.24
C VAL A 713 35.70 -4.12 -1.14
N PRO A 714 35.14 -3.52 -2.22
CA PRO A 714 35.90 -2.59 -3.06
C PRO A 714 36.36 -1.38 -2.25
N THR A 715 37.51 -0.78 -2.62
CA THR A 715 38.08 0.36 -1.89
C THR A 715 37.06 1.50 -1.74
N GLN A 716 36.30 1.79 -2.79
CA GLN A 716 35.25 2.81 -2.81
C GLN A 716 34.15 2.56 -1.76
N VAL A 717 33.78 1.30 -1.56
CA VAL A 717 32.81 0.88 -0.53
C VAL A 717 33.45 0.94 0.85
N SER A 718 34.71 0.51 1.00
CA SER A 718 35.43 0.59 2.29
C SER A 718 35.68 2.03 2.77
N THR A 719 35.68 2.99 1.85
CA THR A 719 35.77 4.43 2.15
C THR A 719 34.41 5.12 2.32
N ASN A 720 33.29 4.42 2.10
CA ASN A 720 31.96 4.98 2.28
C ASN A 720 31.60 4.96 3.79
N PRO A 721 31.40 6.11 4.44
CA PRO A 721 31.18 6.18 5.89
C PRO A 721 29.84 5.59 6.36
N VAL A 722 28.93 5.23 5.43
CA VAL A 722 27.59 4.72 5.73
C VAL A 722 27.51 3.19 5.58
N VAL A 723 28.56 2.52 5.08
CA VAL A 723 28.55 1.07 4.84
C VAL A 723 29.38 0.34 5.90
N ASP A 724 28.72 -0.18 6.92
CA ASP A 724 29.38 -0.95 7.98
C ASP A 724 29.78 -2.37 7.57
N THR A 725 30.94 -2.81 8.06
CA THR A 725 31.46 -4.17 7.90
C THR A 725 30.62 -5.22 8.61
N GLN A 726 29.92 -4.85 9.68
CA GLN A 726 28.94 -5.67 10.36
C GLN A 726 27.68 -4.82 10.56
N LEU A 727 26.51 -5.37 10.24
CA LEU A 727 25.23 -4.70 10.43
C LEU A 727 24.23 -5.67 11.07
N GLN A 728 23.62 -5.22 12.16
CA GLN A 728 22.55 -5.96 12.83
C GLN A 728 21.36 -5.06 13.15
N PHE A 729 20.15 -5.50 12.80
CA PHE A 729 18.88 -4.90 13.22
C PHE A 729 17.72 -5.90 13.12
N THR A 730 16.59 -5.59 13.75
CA THR A 730 15.35 -6.39 13.63
C THR A 730 14.15 -5.47 13.44
N ILE A 731 13.28 -5.78 12.47
CA ILE A 731 12.03 -5.06 12.20
C ILE A 731 10.85 -5.95 12.61
N MET A 732 9.96 -5.40 13.44
CA MET A 732 8.69 -5.99 13.86
C MET A 732 7.55 -5.06 13.44
N SER A 733 6.90 -5.35 12.32
CA SER A 733 5.86 -4.51 11.71
C SER A 733 4.46 -5.09 11.91
N PHE A 734 3.50 -4.23 12.27
CA PHE A 734 2.10 -4.60 12.50
C PHE A 734 1.17 -3.63 11.76
N SER A 735 1.32 -3.54 10.43
CA SER A 735 0.59 -2.55 9.62
C SER A 735 -0.82 -3.02 9.23
N PRO A 736 -1.85 -2.17 9.40
CA PRO A 736 -3.18 -2.41 8.86
C PRO A 736 -3.34 -2.00 7.38
N GLU A 737 -2.41 -1.25 6.78
CA GLU A 737 -2.67 -0.47 5.55
C GLU A 737 -1.90 -0.97 4.31
N GLU A 738 -2.62 -1.25 3.23
CA GLU A 738 -2.08 -1.58 1.89
C GLU A 738 -1.68 -0.29 1.18
N PHE A 739 -0.37 -0.07 0.99
CA PHE A 739 0.13 1.05 0.21
C PHE A 739 -0.21 0.86 -1.27
N LEU A 740 0.29 -0.24 -1.85
CA LEU A 740 0.24 -0.47 -3.28
C LEU A 740 0.34 -1.97 -3.59
N ARG A 741 -0.63 -2.47 -4.36
CA ARG A 741 -0.63 -3.84 -4.87
C ARG A 741 -0.83 -3.81 -6.38
N LYS A 742 -0.07 -4.62 -7.11
CA LYS A 742 -0.34 -4.90 -8.53
C LYS A 742 -0.46 -6.39 -8.75
N ASP A 743 -1.57 -6.81 -9.35
CA ASP A 743 -1.81 -8.22 -9.67
C ASP A 743 -1.16 -8.65 -11.01
N LYS A 744 -1.21 -9.96 -11.30
CA LYS A 744 -0.74 -10.54 -12.57
C LYS A 744 -1.52 -10.04 -13.81
N GLU A 745 -2.71 -9.48 -13.65
CA GLU A 745 -3.52 -8.89 -14.74
C GLU A 745 -3.17 -7.41 -15.01
N ASN A 746 -2.14 -6.88 -14.34
CA ASN A 746 -1.69 -5.50 -14.39
C ASN A 746 -2.74 -4.49 -13.89
N ILE A 747 -3.59 -4.89 -12.95
CA ILE A 747 -4.43 -3.97 -12.19
C ILE A 747 -3.66 -3.56 -10.92
N LEU A 748 -3.47 -2.25 -10.78
CA LEU A 748 -2.91 -1.59 -9.61
C LEU A 748 -4.05 -1.27 -8.64
N PHE A 749 -3.79 -1.39 -7.34
CA PHE A 749 -4.72 -1.14 -6.24
C PHE A 749 -4.02 -0.41 -5.09
N SER A 750 -4.77 0.40 -4.36
CA SER A 750 -4.36 1.01 -3.09
C SER A 750 -5.57 1.13 -2.17
N LYS A 751 -5.36 0.95 -0.86
CA LYS A 751 -6.44 1.00 0.16
C LYS A 751 -6.10 1.96 1.31
N PRO A 752 -6.17 3.28 1.12
CA PRO A 752 -6.02 4.23 2.22
C PRO A 752 -7.07 4.03 3.31
N ILE A 753 -6.60 4.03 4.56
CA ILE A 753 -7.42 3.86 5.76
C ILE A 753 -7.40 5.18 6.56
N LYS A 754 -8.58 5.67 6.94
CA LYS A 754 -8.72 6.84 7.84
C LYS A 754 -9.90 6.60 8.77
N GLY A 755 -9.74 6.88 10.05
CA GLY A 755 -10.73 6.52 11.06
C GLY A 755 -10.72 5.04 11.43
N THR A 756 -10.72 4.76 12.72
CA THR A 756 -10.78 3.41 13.28
C THR A 756 -11.52 3.48 14.61
N THR A 757 -12.46 2.56 14.84
CA THR A 757 -13.15 2.43 16.14
C THR A 757 -13.08 0.99 16.63
N ARG A 758 -13.16 0.80 17.95
CA ARG A 758 -13.24 -0.52 18.56
C ARG A 758 -14.55 -1.22 18.20
N ARG A 759 -14.57 -2.56 18.26
CA ARG A 759 -15.83 -3.32 18.29
C ARG A 759 -16.65 -2.99 19.54
N GLY A 760 -17.97 -3.10 19.44
CA GLY A 760 -18.89 -3.06 20.58
C GLY A 760 -18.80 -4.34 21.41
N LYS A 761 -19.23 -4.30 22.68
CA LYS A 761 -19.34 -5.51 23.51
C LYS A 761 -20.61 -6.31 23.21
N THR A 762 -21.60 -5.67 22.62
CA THR A 762 -22.85 -6.27 22.13
C THR A 762 -23.05 -5.89 20.66
N ASN A 763 -23.86 -6.64 19.92
CA ASN A 763 -24.14 -6.35 18.51
C ASN A 763 -24.77 -4.96 18.31
N GLU A 764 -25.60 -4.50 19.25
CA GLU A 764 -26.20 -3.15 19.22
C GLU A 764 -25.16 -2.05 19.44
N GLU A 765 -24.23 -2.24 20.38
CA GLU A 765 -23.09 -1.33 20.54
C GLU A 765 -22.20 -1.34 19.29
N ASP A 766 -22.01 -2.51 18.68
CA ASP A 766 -21.10 -2.69 17.55
C ASP A 766 -21.59 -1.98 16.29
N GLU A 767 -22.87 -2.17 15.93
CA GLU A 767 -23.51 -1.43 14.84
C GLU A 767 -23.64 0.07 15.15
N LYS A 768 -23.81 0.46 16.42
CA LYS A 768 -23.76 1.88 16.81
C LYS A 768 -22.36 2.49 16.63
N MET A 769 -21.29 1.76 16.97
CA MET A 769 -19.91 2.21 16.75
C MET A 769 -19.57 2.30 15.26
N LYS A 770 -19.97 1.29 14.48
CA LYS A 770 -19.82 1.24 13.02
C LYS A 770 -20.59 2.37 12.34
N GLY A 771 -21.85 2.59 12.72
CA GLY A 771 -22.67 3.71 12.27
C GLY A 771 -22.13 5.09 12.67
N LYS A 772 -21.48 5.21 13.85
CA LYS A 772 -20.77 6.44 14.25
C LYS A 772 -19.57 6.72 13.36
N LEU A 773 -18.72 5.71 13.10
CA LEU A 773 -17.56 5.85 12.21
C LEU A 773 -18.00 6.19 10.78
N LEU A 774 -18.99 5.46 10.23
CA LEU A 774 -19.55 5.70 8.90
C LEU A 774 -20.15 7.11 8.74
N ASN A 775 -20.61 7.75 9.82
CA ASN A 775 -21.16 9.11 9.78
C ASN A 775 -20.19 10.20 10.27
N SER A 776 -18.94 9.85 10.56
CA SER A 776 -17.93 10.82 10.97
C SER A 776 -17.53 11.75 9.83
N LYS A 777 -17.84 13.05 9.97
CA LYS A 777 -17.45 14.08 9.00
C LYS A 777 -15.93 14.34 8.98
N LYS A 778 -15.20 14.10 10.09
CA LYS A 778 -13.72 14.21 10.14
C LYS A 778 -13.09 13.08 9.32
N ASP A 779 -13.37 11.83 9.69
CA ASP A 779 -12.76 10.65 9.05
C ASP A 779 -13.07 10.57 7.54
N LYS A 780 -14.29 10.93 7.13
CA LYS A 780 -14.65 11.02 5.70
C LYS A 780 -13.87 12.08 4.94
N ALA A 781 -13.66 13.26 5.53
CA ALA A 781 -12.93 14.34 4.87
C ALA A 781 -11.46 13.95 4.66
N GLU A 782 -10.80 13.44 5.71
CA GLU A 782 -9.42 12.93 5.60
C GLU A 782 -9.31 11.75 4.63
N ASN A 783 -10.25 10.80 4.66
CA ASN A 783 -10.24 9.68 3.72
C ASN A 783 -10.36 10.16 2.28
N LEU A 784 -11.24 11.14 2.02
CA LEU A 784 -11.45 11.71 0.69
C LEU A 784 -10.21 12.46 0.18
N MET A 785 -9.51 13.21 1.04
CA MET A 785 -8.26 13.89 0.69
C MET A 785 -7.18 12.89 0.23
N ILE A 786 -7.01 11.78 0.94
CA ILE A 786 -6.05 10.74 0.52
C ILE A 786 -6.53 9.99 -0.72
N VAL A 787 -7.84 9.73 -0.86
CA VAL A 787 -8.40 9.11 -2.08
C VAL A 787 -8.17 9.99 -3.32
N ASP A 788 -8.35 11.30 -3.23
CA ASP A 788 -8.06 12.24 -4.32
C ASP A 788 -6.57 12.25 -4.68
N LEU A 789 -5.69 12.34 -3.66
CA LEU A 789 -4.24 12.28 -3.85
C LEU A 789 -3.79 10.96 -4.52
N THR A 790 -4.27 9.81 -4.03
CA THR A 790 -3.96 8.49 -4.60
C THR A 790 -4.57 8.32 -5.99
N THR A 791 -5.73 8.92 -6.28
CA THR A 791 -6.32 8.92 -7.62
C THR A 791 -5.48 9.77 -8.59
N ASN A 792 -4.91 10.89 -8.16
CA ASN A 792 -3.94 11.68 -8.93
C ASN A 792 -2.67 10.85 -9.22
N ASP A 793 -2.07 10.22 -8.20
CA ASP A 793 -0.94 9.31 -8.36
C ASP A 793 -1.23 8.19 -9.38
N PHE A 794 -2.43 7.60 -9.32
CA PHE A 794 -2.85 6.55 -10.25
C PHE A 794 -3.07 7.10 -11.67
N HIS A 795 -3.61 8.30 -11.84
CA HIS A 795 -3.77 8.93 -13.16
C HIS A 795 -2.44 9.23 -13.87
N ARG A 796 -1.33 9.41 -13.13
CA ARG A 796 0.01 9.62 -13.70
C ARG A 796 0.59 8.36 -14.36
N ILE A 797 0.16 7.17 -13.95
CA ILE A 797 0.78 5.91 -14.36
C ILE A 797 -0.17 4.89 -15.00
N CYS A 798 -1.44 4.85 -14.59
CA CYS A 798 -2.44 3.92 -15.13
C CYS A 798 -3.12 4.48 -16.39
N LYS A 799 -3.74 3.61 -17.18
CA LYS A 799 -4.60 4.00 -18.30
C LYS A 799 -5.75 4.87 -17.77
N THR A 800 -5.82 6.10 -18.25
CA THR A 800 -6.63 7.19 -17.69
C THR A 800 -8.14 6.89 -17.60
N ASP A 801 -8.65 6.05 -18.48
CA ASP A 801 -10.05 5.60 -18.53
C ASP A 801 -10.36 4.43 -17.58
N THR A 802 -9.34 3.79 -17.00
CA THR A 802 -9.48 2.63 -16.10
C THR A 802 -9.34 2.97 -14.62
N VAL A 803 -8.80 4.15 -14.29
CA VAL A 803 -8.68 4.61 -12.91
C VAL A 803 -10.06 4.91 -12.33
N ARG A 804 -10.39 4.28 -11.20
CA ARG A 804 -11.67 4.44 -10.51
C ARG A 804 -11.56 4.11 -9.03
N VAL A 805 -12.42 4.73 -8.23
CA VAL A 805 -12.66 4.32 -6.84
C VAL A 805 -13.69 3.20 -6.86
N ASN A 806 -13.29 1.97 -6.51
CA ASN A 806 -14.17 0.80 -6.45
C ASN A 806 -15.11 0.85 -5.24
N GLN A 807 -14.58 1.33 -4.10
CA GLN A 807 -15.30 1.45 -2.84
C GLN A 807 -14.87 2.76 -2.17
N LEU A 808 -15.83 3.52 -1.64
CA LEU A 808 -15.60 4.80 -0.98
C LEU A 808 -16.26 4.78 0.40
N PHE A 809 -15.48 5.10 1.45
CA PHE A 809 -15.89 5.09 2.86
C PHE A 809 -16.49 3.74 3.33
N HIS A 810 -16.02 2.63 2.78
CA HIS A 810 -16.49 1.29 3.17
C HIS A 810 -15.97 0.96 4.58
N ILE A 811 -16.80 0.36 5.44
CA ILE A 811 -16.37 -0.08 6.76
C ILE A 811 -16.00 -1.56 6.70
N GLU A 812 -14.72 -1.86 6.81
CA GLU A 812 -14.22 -3.23 7.00
C GLU A 812 -14.23 -3.55 8.51
N SER A 813 -14.93 -4.63 8.88
CA SER A 813 -15.08 -5.09 10.26
C SER A 813 -14.16 -6.27 10.54
N TYR A 814 -13.25 -6.09 11.49
CA TYR A 814 -12.26 -7.07 11.92
C TYR A 814 -12.55 -7.57 13.34
N ALA A 815 -11.85 -8.62 13.80
CA ALA A 815 -12.06 -9.22 15.13
C ALA A 815 -12.10 -8.19 16.29
N TYR A 816 -11.26 -7.15 16.25
CA TYR A 816 -11.11 -6.16 17.34
C TYR A 816 -11.43 -4.71 16.98
N VAL A 817 -11.52 -4.36 15.69
CA VAL A 817 -11.77 -2.99 15.21
C VAL A 817 -12.67 -2.93 13.97
N HIS A 818 -13.33 -1.81 13.78
CA HIS A 818 -13.88 -1.36 12.49
C HIS A 818 -12.97 -0.30 11.90
N GLN A 819 -12.71 -0.34 10.59
CA GLN A 819 -11.88 0.64 9.89
C GLN A 819 -12.62 1.18 8.67
N MET A 820 -12.52 2.49 8.42
CA MET A 820 -13.04 3.09 7.18
C MET A 820 -11.93 3.06 6.12
N VAL A 821 -12.24 2.39 5.01
CA VAL A 821 -11.34 2.07 3.91
C VAL A 821 -11.97 2.52 2.61
N SER A 822 -11.15 3.05 1.71
CA SER A 822 -11.54 3.28 0.31
C SER A 822 -10.57 2.56 -0.61
N GLU A 823 -11.05 2.03 -1.72
CA GLU A 823 -10.24 1.27 -2.67
C GLU A 823 -10.16 2.00 -4.01
N ILE A 824 -8.95 2.39 -4.39
CA ILE A 824 -8.64 2.92 -5.72
C ILE A 824 -8.05 1.79 -6.55
N CYS A 825 -8.50 1.64 -7.80
CA CYS A 825 -7.84 0.77 -8.76
C CYS A 825 -7.60 1.46 -10.12
N GLY A 826 -6.65 0.93 -10.89
CA GLY A 826 -6.39 1.36 -12.26
C GLY A 826 -5.55 0.32 -13.02
N ARG A 827 -5.71 0.22 -14.34
CA ARG A 827 -4.94 -0.72 -15.17
C ARG A 827 -3.65 -0.06 -15.62
N LEU A 828 -2.52 -0.69 -15.30
CA LEU A 828 -1.20 -0.27 -15.75
C LEU A 828 -1.06 -0.50 -17.28
N PRO A 829 -0.51 0.46 -18.06
CA PRO A 829 -0.21 0.24 -19.48
C PRO A 829 0.79 -0.90 -19.71
N PRO A 830 0.72 -1.61 -20.85
CA PRO A 830 1.79 -2.51 -21.28
C PRO A 830 3.15 -1.80 -21.27
N GLY A 831 4.20 -2.50 -20.85
CA GLY A 831 5.57 -1.96 -20.75
C GLY A 831 5.89 -1.16 -19.47
N LYS A 832 4.87 -0.70 -18.71
CA LYS A 832 5.08 -0.10 -17.39
C LYS A 832 5.32 -1.18 -16.32
N THR A 833 6.22 -0.89 -15.38
CA THR A 833 6.76 -1.85 -14.41
C THR A 833 6.52 -1.42 -12.96
N PHE A 834 6.87 -2.26 -11.98
CA PHE A 834 6.84 -1.85 -10.57
C PHE A 834 7.77 -0.65 -10.30
N ALA A 835 8.89 -0.55 -11.02
CA ALA A 835 9.83 0.57 -10.88
C ALA A 835 9.17 1.90 -11.24
N ASP A 836 8.39 1.94 -12.33
CA ASP A 836 7.56 3.10 -12.66
C ASP A 836 6.57 3.42 -11.54
N ALA A 837 5.94 2.39 -10.95
CA ALA A 837 4.95 2.55 -9.89
C ALA A 837 5.56 3.17 -8.62
N ILE A 838 6.71 2.68 -8.17
CA ILE A 838 7.41 3.26 -7.01
C ILE A 838 7.85 4.70 -7.30
N VAL A 839 8.50 4.96 -8.43
CA VAL A 839 8.99 6.31 -8.79
C VAL A 839 7.88 7.35 -8.85
N ASN A 840 6.68 7.00 -9.31
CA ASN A 840 5.58 7.95 -9.49
C ASN A 840 4.62 8.07 -8.29
N VAL A 841 4.50 7.03 -7.45
CA VAL A 841 3.49 6.96 -6.38
C VAL A 841 4.11 7.09 -4.98
N PHE A 842 5.35 6.66 -4.76
CA PHE A 842 5.99 6.68 -3.43
C PHE A 842 6.59 8.06 -3.09
N PRO A 843 6.49 8.55 -1.84
CA PRO A 843 5.91 7.91 -0.65
C PRO A 843 4.37 7.87 -0.60
N GLY A 844 3.83 7.01 0.26
CA GLY A 844 2.38 6.82 0.44
C GLY A 844 1.64 8.09 0.88
N GLY A 845 0.50 8.35 0.25
CA GLY A 845 -0.29 9.57 0.47
C GLY A 845 -0.68 9.80 1.94
N SER A 846 -1.12 8.74 2.63
CA SER A 846 -1.52 8.75 4.04
C SER A 846 -0.40 9.14 5.01
N MET A 847 0.87 8.99 4.61
CA MET A 847 2.04 9.35 5.42
C MET A 847 2.73 10.64 4.94
N THR A 848 2.11 11.40 4.04
CA THR A 848 2.67 12.65 3.50
C THR A 848 1.72 13.81 3.78
N GLY A 849 0.81 14.07 2.86
CA GLY A 849 -0.10 15.21 2.87
C GLY A 849 -0.47 15.59 1.44
N ALA A 850 -1.42 16.51 1.29
CA ALA A 850 -1.87 16.96 -0.01
C ALA A 850 -1.68 18.48 -0.14
N PRO A 851 -1.03 19.01 -1.20
CA PRO A 851 -0.35 18.28 -2.28
C PRO A 851 1.00 17.69 -1.82
N LYS A 852 1.28 16.44 -2.22
CA LYS A 852 2.41 15.63 -1.73
C LYS A 852 3.79 16.34 -1.75
N PRO A 853 4.26 16.98 -2.84
CA PRO A 853 5.62 17.54 -2.88
C PRO A 853 5.85 18.67 -1.86
N ILE A 854 4.93 19.63 -1.78
CA ILE A 854 5.01 20.73 -0.80
C ILE A 854 4.75 20.23 0.62
N SER A 855 3.85 19.27 0.81
CA SER A 855 3.59 18.65 2.13
C SER A 855 4.85 18.01 2.72
N ILE A 856 5.57 17.22 1.91
CA ILE A 856 6.85 16.62 2.30
C ILE A 856 7.88 17.71 2.66
N SER A 857 7.95 18.78 1.86
CA SER A 857 8.85 19.92 2.11
C SER A 857 8.59 20.60 3.46
N LEU A 858 7.33 20.86 3.77
CA LEU A 858 6.92 21.47 5.04
C LEU A 858 7.21 20.55 6.22
N LEU A 859 6.85 19.27 6.12
CA LEU A 859 7.07 18.28 7.17
C LEU A 859 8.54 18.16 7.55
N GLN A 860 9.46 18.07 6.59
CA GLN A 860 10.88 17.95 6.89
C GLN A 860 11.51 19.24 7.47
N SER A 861 10.87 20.41 7.26
CA SER A 861 11.23 21.65 7.96
C SER A 861 10.83 21.64 9.44
N ILE A 862 9.78 20.88 9.79
CA ILE A 862 9.19 20.77 11.13
C ILE A 862 9.81 19.60 11.92
N GLU A 863 9.87 18.41 11.32
CA GLU A 863 10.35 17.17 11.96
C GLU A 863 11.86 17.22 12.28
N LYS A 864 12.25 16.69 13.45
CA LYS A 864 13.66 16.72 13.90
C LYS A 864 14.57 15.74 13.17
N ALA A 865 14.06 14.56 12.82
CA ALA A 865 14.81 13.46 12.24
C ALA A 865 14.13 12.92 10.96
N PRO A 866 14.87 12.23 10.08
CA PRO A 866 14.27 11.37 9.07
C PRO A 866 13.48 10.23 9.73
N ARG A 867 12.48 9.72 9.01
CA ARG A 867 11.54 8.68 9.48
C ARG A 867 12.12 7.27 9.28
N GLY A 868 12.97 7.10 8.27
CA GLY A 868 13.65 5.83 8.01
C GLY A 868 12.67 4.74 7.61
N VAL A 869 12.80 3.57 8.25
CA VAL A 869 11.90 2.42 8.03
C VAL A 869 10.44 2.79 8.32
N TYR A 870 10.18 3.64 9.32
CA TYR A 870 8.82 4.14 9.61
C TYR A 870 8.34 5.10 8.51
N SER A 871 7.04 5.05 8.18
CA SER A 871 6.44 5.69 6.99
C SER A 871 6.96 5.17 5.64
N GLY A 872 7.90 4.23 5.63
CA GLY A 872 8.36 3.52 4.43
C GLY A 872 7.34 2.49 3.94
N SER A 873 7.83 1.47 3.24
CA SER A 873 7.01 0.36 2.73
C SER A 873 7.72 -0.99 2.81
N ILE A 874 7.05 -2.03 3.31
CA ILE A 874 7.53 -3.42 3.36
C ILE A 874 6.66 -4.28 2.43
N GLY A 875 7.27 -5.27 1.76
CA GLY A 875 6.52 -6.26 1.00
C GLY A 875 7.37 -7.11 0.04
N PHE A 876 6.77 -7.56 -1.05
CA PHE A 876 7.45 -8.38 -2.06
C PHE A 876 7.21 -7.86 -3.49
N ILE A 877 8.17 -8.17 -4.37
CA ILE A 877 8.15 -7.88 -5.80
C ILE A 877 8.49 -9.17 -6.57
N SER A 878 7.50 -9.78 -7.22
CA SER A 878 7.61 -11.04 -7.94
C SER A 878 8.31 -10.87 -9.31
N VAL A 879 9.04 -11.89 -9.77
CA VAL A 879 9.59 -11.94 -11.14
C VAL A 879 8.49 -12.00 -12.22
N GLN A 880 7.27 -12.43 -11.84
CA GLN A 880 6.07 -12.35 -12.67
C GLN A 880 5.53 -10.92 -12.81
N GLY A 881 6.10 -9.98 -12.07
CA GLY A 881 5.79 -8.55 -12.11
C GLY A 881 4.63 -8.11 -11.22
N ASN A 882 3.97 -9.02 -10.50
CA ASN A 882 3.03 -8.67 -9.42
C ASN A 882 3.79 -8.29 -8.14
N PHE A 883 3.20 -7.46 -7.30
CA PHE A 883 3.80 -7.02 -6.04
C PHE A 883 2.74 -6.63 -5.01
N ILE A 884 3.06 -6.76 -3.74
CA ILE A 884 2.26 -6.27 -2.60
C ILE A 884 3.19 -5.49 -1.69
N LEU A 885 2.79 -4.28 -1.31
CA LEU A 885 3.53 -3.35 -0.48
C LEU A 885 2.58 -2.69 0.53
N ASN A 886 2.97 -2.69 1.81
CA ASN A 886 2.22 -2.03 2.90
C ASN A 886 2.74 -0.60 3.16
N ILE A 887 2.03 0.17 4.00
CA ILE A 887 2.60 1.34 4.67
C ILE A 887 3.28 0.90 5.97
N VAL A 888 4.50 1.35 6.26
CA VAL A 888 5.17 0.98 7.53
C VAL A 888 4.72 1.87 8.68
N ILE A 889 3.66 1.45 9.34
CA ILE A 889 3.11 2.01 10.58
C ILE A 889 3.00 0.92 11.66
N ARG A 890 2.81 1.32 12.93
CA ARG A 890 2.78 0.40 14.09
C ARG A 890 3.94 -0.60 14.05
N THR A 891 5.16 -0.08 13.92
CA THR A 891 6.36 -0.88 13.67
C THR A 891 7.42 -0.53 14.71
N ALA A 892 8.06 -1.56 15.27
CA ALA A 892 9.22 -1.44 16.13
C ALA A 892 10.48 -1.87 15.36
N LEU A 893 11.52 -1.06 15.43
CA LEU A 893 12.84 -1.35 14.89
C LEU A 893 13.82 -1.49 16.06
N VAL A 894 14.52 -2.62 16.15
CA VAL A 894 15.50 -2.90 17.21
C VAL A 894 16.91 -2.84 16.63
N GLN A 895 17.76 -2.02 17.23
CA GLN A 895 19.17 -1.87 16.85
C GLN A 895 19.97 -1.30 18.03
N ASN A 896 21.21 -1.76 18.25
CA ASN A 896 22.13 -1.21 19.26
C ASN A 896 21.47 -0.98 20.66
N ASN A 897 20.80 -2.02 21.20
CA ASN A 897 20.04 -1.98 22.46
C ASN A 897 18.94 -0.89 22.56
N THR A 898 18.47 -0.39 21.42
CA THR A 898 17.43 0.63 21.30
C THR A 898 16.25 0.10 20.50
N ILE A 899 15.05 0.25 21.05
CA ILE A 899 13.77 -0.04 20.39
C ILE A 899 13.19 1.29 19.89
N SER A 900 13.08 1.41 18.57
CA SER A 900 12.63 2.58 17.85
C SER A 900 11.19 2.41 17.39
N ILE A 901 10.28 3.28 17.83
CA ILE A 901 8.85 3.24 17.42
C ILE A 901 8.44 4.61 16.90
N GLY A 902 7.98 4.68 15.64
CA GLY A 902 7.42 5.89 15.04
C GLY A 902 5.92 6.02 15.28
N ALA A 903 5.45 7.25 15.50
CA ALA A 903 4.02 7.57 15.62
C ALA A 903 3.72 8.99 15.11
N GLY A 904 2.48 9.23 14.69
CA GLY A 904 2.07 10.51 14.12
C GLY A 904 0.60 10.55 13.73
N GLY A 905 0.16 11.71 13.24
CA GLY A 905 -1.24 12.02 12.95
C GLY A 905 -1.40 12.97 11.77
N ALA A 906 -2.61 13.03 11.24
CA ALA A 906 -2.96 13.88 10.12
C ALA A 906 -3.43 15.24 10.63
N VAL A 907 -2.56 16.25 10.57
CA VAL A 907 -2.93 17.61 10.94
C VAL A 907 -3.76 18.23 9.82
N THR A 908 -4.99 18.60 10.15
CA THR A 908 -5.89 19.37 9.28
C THR A 908 -6.16 20.74 9.90
N ILE A 909 -6.80 21.64 9.16
CA ILE A 909 -7.26 22.93 9.68
C ILE A 909 -8.20 22.83 10.90
N LYS A 910 -8.85 21.67 11.11
CA LYS A 910 -9.76 21.39 12.24
C LYS A 910 -9.13 20.58 13.37
N SER A 911 -7.84 20.24 13.28
CA SER A 911 -7.15 19.47 14.32
C SER A 911 -6.92 20.30 15.59
N ASP A 912 -7.10 19.68 16.75
CA ASP A 912 -6.72 20.22 18.06
C ASP A 912 -5.35 19.68 18.47
N GLU A 913 -4.47 20.56 18.94
CA GLU A 913 -3.08 20.24 19.26
C GLU A 913 -2.95 19.15 20.34
N THR A 914 -3.90 19.11 21.28
CA THR A 914 -3.94 18.16 22.39
C THR A 914 -4.50 16.82 21.93
N GLU A 915 -5.54 16.82 21.10
CA GLU A 915 -6.09 15.59 20.50
C GLU A 915 -5.07 14.89 19.60
N GLU A 916 -4.37 15.62 18.72
CA GLU A 916 -3.34 15.03 17.84
C GLU A 916 -2.15 14.47 18.64
N TYR A 917 -1.74 15.12 19.74
CA TYR A 917 -0.72 14.58 20.65
C TYR A 917 -1.19 13.28 21.33
N ASN A 918 -2.44 13.25 21.81
CA ASN A 918 -3.02 12.07 22.46
C ASN A 918 -3.20 10.90 21.46
N GLU A 919 -3.58 11.17 20.21
CA GLU A 919 -3.69 10.16 19.16
C GLU A 919 -2.31 9.59 18.78
N MET A 920 -1.30 10.45 18.67
CA MET A 920 0.09 10.04 18.43
C MET A 920 0.60 9.14 19.57
N LEU A 921 0.36 9.50 20.84
CA LEU A 921 0.68 8.64 21.99
C LEU A 921 -0.08 7.30 21.97
N LEU A 922 -1.36 7.30 21.58
CA LEU A 922 -2.16 6.08 21.47
C LEU A 922 -1.57 5.11 20.42
N LYS A 923 -1.16 5.64 19.26
CA LYS A 923 -0.51 4.87 18.19
C LYS A 923 0.83 4.29 18.65
N PHE A 924 1.66 5.07 19.35
CA PHE A 924 2.89 4.57 19.99
C PHE A 924 2.60 3.46 21.00
N MET A 925 1.66 3.68 21.93
CA MET A 925 1.31 2.75 23.01
C MET A 925 0.76 1.41 22.50
N SER A 926 0.14 1.36 21.32
CA SER A 926 -0.34 0.11 20.71
C SER A 926 0.77 -0.91 20.39
N VAL A 927 2.02 -0.44 20.21
CA VAL A 927 3.20 -1.29 19.98
C VAL A 927 4.08 -1.36 21.23
N ALA A 928 4.27 -0.24 21.92
CA ALA A 928 5.14 -0.18 23.09
C ALA A 928 4.61 -1.00 24.27
N ARG A 929 3.30 -1.00 24.55
CA ARG A 929 2.76 -1.73 25.71
C ARG A 929 2.94 -3.25 25.62
N PRO A 930 2.62 -3.94 24.50
CA PRO A 930 2.87 -5.38 24.39
C PRO A 930 4.37 -5.74 24.46
N ILE A 931 5.26 -4.92 23.88
CA ILE A 931 6.72 -5.09 24.01
C ILE A 931 7.14 -5.00 25.48
N CYS A 932 6.63 -4.01 26.21
CA CYS A 932 6.91 -3.82 27.63
C CYS A 932 6.34 -4.94 28.51
N SER A 933 5.14 -5.47 28.20
CA SER A 933 4.55 -6.62 28.91
C SER A 933 5.46 -7.84 28.77
N TYR A 934 5.86 -8.16 27.53
CA TYR A 934 6.81 -9.24 27.25
C TYR A 934 8.14 -9.09 28.03
N LEU A 935 8.73 -7.89 28.05
CA LEU A 935 9.98 -7.62 28.79
C LEU A 935 9.81 -7.69 30.32
N MET A 936 8.67 -7.26 30.86
CA MET A 936 8.33 -7.45 32.28
C MET A 936 8.20 -8.94 32.62
N GLU A 937 7.41 -9.68 31.85
CA GLU A 937 7.08 -11.09 32.10
C GLU A 937 8.28 -12.03 31.95
N GLN A 938 9.13 -11.81 30.94
CA GLN A 938 10.22 -12.73 30.59
C GLN A 938 11.58 -12.33 31.19
N HIS A 939 11.80 -11.05 31.48
CA HIS A 939 13.11 -10.53 31.90
C HIS A 939 13.05 -9.64 33.16
N ASN A 940 11.89 -9.55 33.82
CA ASN A 940 11.65 -8.73 35.03
C ASN A 940 12.12 -7.27 34.87
N VAL A 941 11.89 -6.69 33.68
CA VAL A 941 12.36 -5.36 33.31
C VAL A 941 11.46 -4.27 33.92
N HIS A 942 12.06 -3.30 34.61
CA HIS A 942 11.35 -2.09 35.02
C HIS A 942 11.11 -1.16 33.81
N VAL A 943 9.85 -0.76 33.57
CA VAL A 943 9.45 0.05 32.42
C VAL A 943 9.17 1.49 32.85
N GLU A 944 9.85 2.45 32.22
CA GLU A 944 9.64 3.88 32.41
C GLU A 944 9.25 4.55 31.08
N TYR A 945 8.23 5.41 31.10
CA TYR A 945 7.84 6.26 29.96
C TYR A 945 8.04 7.73 30.34
N LYS A 946 9.04 8.38 29.73
CA LYS A 946 9.33 9.80 29.89
C LYS A 946 8.69 10.60 28.74
N LEU A 947 7.36 10.73 28.76
CA LEU A 947 6.54 11.33 27.67
C LEU A 947 6.45 12.86 27.78
#